data_AF-A0A933NB31-F1
#
_entry.id   AF-A0A933NB31-F1
#
_cell.length_a   1.000
_cell.length_b   1.000
_cell.length_c   1.000
_cell.angle_alpha   90.00
_cell.angle_beta   90.00
_cell.angle_gamma   90.00
#
_symmetry.space_group_name_H-M   'P 1'
#
loop_
_entity.id
_entity.type
_entity.pdbx_description
1 polymer ?
#
loop_
_entity_poly.entity_id
_entity_poly.type
_entity_poly.pdbx_seq_one_letter_code
_entity_poly.pdbx_strand_id
1 'polypeptide(L)'
;MTSPRTGALAAFGVCLSACGQRELPPLSAPEGAKSILLAARTADRVIAHASMGSDWTGTLDPGTLTAFFFDRSLVELDLPEGDVHLLSQGTEVARKVPVWIQANQLTEEANEWVDGADPATLTHLRLPIVDRRRCVGRGGCFPANAITEEDLFCMEPCAVEDPALPEPPVPPEPVESPRLVPCPFGWAAVATEGSAICSPPAVSELVCSPGSARFGSDTCAPVGSECPAVGEFGDTSGATLFVSVGAEPAGDGSRARPFRTISAAVSAARAGEVIALAMGRYSPPVPVEVPVTVMGACPLGTVLESHDPLASAFVVIAPGVTIRNLGIERVNHAFAVASSGSLTVSDVVISDVDVGVAAEGSVELRRVDLRRARVGLALRAAEAKISELSMSQLASYGLLAERGAEVRATNLDLRDATQGLIALTGARLVLSHGSVRSSGEMIRAAGAHLELDDVVLSSTVGAGIGVKTADGATVVARQLHVDNVFRGMELCGATATVSDAVVSRSSGTGILACGGPVKLERISISDVPVGLDVRQAKARASDLDCRRVGFCVEVLEGAELELDHAWVAGVNIGVCVQPGGRATISDFTATGEMVGEAGVESQGATILRRARISRFAGFGVAVHAGELSGSDLEIDDITPTVEGSGVAVFAQRGTTGRFERVRLWGRHGSSLFRSFGGAMELRDFRVESDPDLGHAAIENWGGPMTIDRVSVEGGEFGILTSSDVGRPDMVLEDGLVATNVEVAASRRAGIAAFHLADMRASRVSIANAAGAGILATDDSSAFAEDVTIRGTRLGTYGGAVVAAENGQLSLHRFSLQDGDSSGLVFAGSMTGSRLGRLEVSEGVVRGHRVGLELRGADEDLRAYLSKVRYEDNAATFVVGGQ
;
A
#
# COMPACT_ATOMS: atom_id res chain seq x y z
N MET A 1 -4.64 68.84 33.97
CA MET A 1 -5.45 70.02 34.37
C MET A 1 -6.87 69.52 34.59
N THR A 2 -7.26 69.31 35.85
CA THR A 2 -8.18 70.15 36.65
C THR A 2 -9.59 69.56 36.70
N SER A 3 -9.93 68.98 37.86
CA SER A 3 -11.24 69.22 38.52
C SER A 3 -11.49 70.74 38.60
N PRO A 4 -12.71 71.33 38.60
CA PRO A 4 -13.93 70.87 39.32
C PRO A 4 -15.29 71.23 38.67
N ARG A 5 -16.42 70.81 39.27
CA ARG A 5 -17.46 71.72 39.83
C ARG A 5 -18.71 71.00 40.37
N THR A 6 -19.11 71.50 41.53
CA THR A 6 -20.26 71.26 42.40
C THR A 6 -21.54 72.03 41.99
N GLY A 7 -22.71 71.52 42.43
CA GLY A 7 -23.93 72.27 42.74
C GLY A 7 -25.16 71.84 41.93
N ALA A 8 -26.41 71.77 42.41
CA ALA A 8 -27.13 71.82 43.69
C ALA A 8 -28.65 71.91 43.33
N LEU A 9 -29.54 71.62 44.29
CA LEU A 9 -31.02 71.78 44.34
C LEU A 9 -31.86 70.56 43.89
N ALA A 10 -32.92 70.12 44.58
CA ALA A 10 -33.56 70.59 45.80
C ALA A 10 -34.37 69.46 46.47
N ALA A 11 -34.52 69.59 47.78
CA ALA A 11 -35.31 68.74 48.65
C ALA A 11 -36.82 68.80 48.36
N PHE A 12 -37.47 67.64 48.41
CA PHE A 12 -38.83 67.51 48.95
C PHE A 12 -38.76 66.50 50.09
N GLY A 13 -38.68 67.02 51.31
CA GLY A 13 -38.93 66.27 52.52
C GLY A 13 -40.42 66.23 52.79
N VAL A 14 -40.98 65.03 52.89
CA VAL A 14 -42.13 64.75 53.77
C VAL A 14 -41.76 63.52 54.57
N CYS A 15 -41.59 63.73 55.88
CA CYS A 15 -41.36 62.69 56.86
C CYS A 15 -42.49 61.64 56.84
N LEU A 16 -42.10 60.38 56.64
CA LEU A 16 -42.70 59.23 57.33
C LEU A 16 -41.57 58.49 58.06
N SER A 17 -40.98 59.16 59.04
CA SER A 17 -40.17 58.56 60.09
C SER A 17 -41.09 57.78 61.04
N ALA A 18 -41.60 56.64 60.57
CA ALA A 18 -42.33 55.65 61.37
C ALA A 18 -42.33 54.24 60.77
N CYS A 19 -41.63 53.99 59.65
CA CYS A 19 -41.24 52.65 59.22
C CYS A 19 -39.73 52.53 59.44
N GLY A 20 -39.30 51.60 60.28
CA GLY A 20 -37.89 51.40 60.60
C GLY A 20 -37.12 50.93 59.38
N GLN A 21 -36.59 51.86 58.58
CA GLN A 21 -35.63 51.51 57.55
C GLN A 21 -34.34 51.08 58.22
N ARG A 22 -34.09 49.78 58.17
CA ARG A 22 -32.87 49.15 58.68
C ARG A 22 -31.86 49.12 57.53
N GLU A 23 -30.65 49.63 57.77
CA GLU A 23 -29.54 49.33 56.87
C GLU A 23 -29.30 47.83 56.88
N LEU A 24 -29.37 47.22 55.70
CA LEU A 24 -29.15 45.80 55.54
C LEU A 24 -27.64 45.51 55.69
N PRO A 25 -27.25 44.43 56.39
CA PRO A 25 -25.85 44.07 56.49
C PRO A 25 -25.26 43.81 55.09
N PRO A 26 -23.97 44.14 54.88
CA PRO A 26 -23.32 43.93 53.59
C PRO A 26 -23.46 42.47 53.16
N LEU A 27 -23.88 42.28 51.92
CA LEU A 27 -24.05 40.98 51.31
C LEU A 27 -22.98 40.81 50.24
N SER A 28 -22.05 39.88 50.48
CA SER A 28 -21.03 39.52 49.50
C SER A 28 -21.55 38.42 48.59
N ALA A 29 -21.44 38.60 47.28
CA ALA A 29 -21.79 37.53 46.35
C ALA A 29 -20.76 36.39 46.36
N PRO A 30 -21.22 35.15 46.13
CA PRO A 30 -20.31 34.03 45.89
C PRO A 30 -19.52 34.22 44.60
N GLU A 31 -18.38 33.53 44.53
CA GLU A 31 -17.56 33.46 43.31
C GLU A 31 -18.38 32.93 42.13
N GLY A 32 -18.33 33.62 40.99
CA GLY A 32 -19.07 33.27 39.77
C GLY A 32 -20.45 33.90 39.64
N ALA A 33 -20.98 34.57 40.66
CA ALA A 33 -22.24 35.30 40.55
C ALA A 33 -22.11 36.53 39.63
N LYS A 34 -23.01 36.65 38.65
CA LYS A 34 -23.09 37.78 37.71
C LYS A 34 -24.28 38.70 37.97
N SER A 35 -25.34 38.18 38.60
CA SER A 35 -26.49 38.98 39.00
C SER A 35 -27.10 38.50 40.32
N ILE A 36 -27.85 39.40 40.94
CA ILE A 36 -28.60 39.14 42.16
C ILE A 36 -30.07 39.49 41.97
N LEU A 37 -30.97 38.63 42.47
CA LEU A 37 -32.38 38.92 42.64
C LEU A 37 -32.72 38.92 44.13
N LEU A 38 -33.06 40.08 44.66
CA LEU A 38 -33.50 40.24 46.05
C LEU A 38 -35.01 40.13 46.09
N ALA A 39 -35.55 39.09 46.70
CA ALA A 39 -36.99 38.93 46.90
C ALA A 39 -37.36 39.18 48.36
N ALA A 40 -38.27 40.11 48.61
CA ALA A 40 -38.88 40.34 49.91
C ALA A 40 -40.32 39.82 49.89
N ARG A 41 -40.65 38.94 50.84
CA ARG A 41 -42.04 38.51 51.03
C ARG A 41 -42.74 39.48 51.99
N THR A 42 -43.74 40.18 51.48
CA THR A 42 -44.68 40.97 52.28
C THR A 42 -45.98 40.18 52.48
N ALA A 43 -46.90 40.67 53.32
CA ALA A 43 -48.15 39.97 53.63
C ALA A 43 -49.05 39.71 52.40
N ASP A 44 -48.91 40.53 51.34
CA ASP A 44 -49.78 40.53 50.16
C ASP A 44 -49.05 40.36 48.82
N ARG A 45 -47.72 40.54 48.77
CA ARG A 45 -46.94 40.42 47.53
C ARG A 45 -45.49 40.02 47.75
N VAL A 46 -44.85 39.51 46.70
CA VAL A 46 -43.39 39.36 46.65
C VAL A 46 -42.85 40.48 45.77
N ILE A 47 -42.03 41.36 46.36
CA ILE A 47 -41.32 42.40 45.62
C ILE A 47 -39.95 41.83 45.32
N ALA A 48 -39.53 41.84 44.06
CA ALA A 48 -38.17 41.49 43.71
C ALA A 48 -37.42 42.68 43.14
N HIS A 49 -36.12 42.74 43.39
CA HIS A 49 -35.22 43.76 42.84
C HIS A 49 -34.01 43.06 42.23
N ALA A 50 -33.78 43.30 40.95
CA ALA A 50 -32.68 42.73 40.18
C ALA A 50 -31.57 43.76 40.06
N SER A 51 -30.32 43.37 40.34
CA SER A 51 -29.15 44.25 40.22
C SER A 51 -27.95 43.53 39.61
N MET A 52 -27.09 44.30 38.93
CA MET A 52 -25.80 43.82 38.43
C MET A 52 -24.70 44.07 39.46
N GLY A 53 -23.84 43.08 39.69
CA GLY A 53 -22.71 43.19 40.61
C GLY A 53 -22.84 42.37 41.88
N SER A 54 -21.70 42.14 42.54
CA SER A 54 -21.56 41.25 43.70
C SER A 54 -21.94 41.87 45.04
N ASP A 55 -22.00 43.21 45.10
CA ASP A 55 -22.21 43.94 46.34
C ASP A 55 -23.46 44.82 46.20
N TRP A 56 -24.44 44.57 47.06
CA TRP A 56 -25.67 45.36 47.08
C TRP A 56 -25.79 46.13 48.40
N THR A 57 -26.14 47.41 48.30
CA THR A 57 -26.48 48.27 49.45
C THR A 57 -27.78 49.00 49.16
N GLY A 58 -28.83 48.74 49.93
CA GLY A 58 -30.11 49.42 49.80
C GLY A 58 -31.00 49.22 51.03
N THR A 59 -32.16 49.87 51.04
CA THR A 59 -33.16 49.80 52.12
C THR A 59 -34.42 49.09 51.62
N LEU A 60 -34.89 48.07 52.36
CA LEU A 60 -36.12 47.33 52.07
C LEU A 60 -36.95 47.17 53.36
N ASP A 61 -38.26 47.01 53.22
CA ASP A 61 -39.20 46.82 54.35
C ASP A 61 -38.94 45.48 55.09
N PRO A 62 -39.19 45.39 56.41
CA PRO A 62 -38.75 44.29 57.28
C PRO A 62 -39.62 43.03 57.11
N GLY A 63 -39.55 42.41 55.94
CA GLY A 63 -39.98 41.03 55.72
C GLY A 63 -38.78 40.11 55.59
N THR A 64 -39.04 38.80 55.50
CA THR A 64 -38.00 37.82 55.19
C THR A 64 -37.43 38.10 53.80
N LEU A 65 -36.20 38.62 53.77
CA LEU A 65 -35.48 38.95 52.54
C LEU A 65 -34.66 37.73 52.10
N THR A 66 -34.78 37.36 50.83
CA THR A 66 -33.97 36.29 50.23
C THR A 66 -33.21 36.85 49.04
N ALA A 67 -31.89 36.63 49.02
CA ALA A 67 -31.01 37.01 47.94
C ALA A 67 -30.66 35.79 47.10
N PHE A 68 -30.98 35.82 45.80
CA PHE A 68 -30.63 34.79 44.84
C PHE A 68 -29.46 35.25 43.98
N PHE A 69 -28.38 34.48 43.96
CA PHE A 69 -27.22 34.75 43.12
C PHE A 69 -27.22 33.84 41.91
N PHE A 70 -27.13 34.41 40.72
CA PHE A 70 -27.10 33.66 39.48
C PHE A 70 -25.73 33.77 38.81
N ASP A 71 -25.31 32.70 38.14
CA ASP A 71 -24.13 32.67 37.26
C ASP A 71 -24.38 33.36 35.90
N ARG A 72 -25.60 33.89 35.73
CA ARG A 72 -26.11 34.61 34.56
C ARG A 72 -26.30 36.10 34.86
N SER A 73 -26.10 36.93 33.85
CA SER A 73 -26.40 38.36 33.89
C SER A 73 -27.90 38.63 33.85
N LEU A 74 -28.32 39.85 34.23
CA LEU A 74 -29.72 40.25 34.12
C LEU A 74 -30.23 40.23 32.67
N VAL A 75 -29.35 40.55 31.71
CA VAL A 75 -29.67 40.47 30.28
C VAL A 75 -29.95 39.03 29.87
N GLU A 76 -29.12 38.07 30.32
CA GLU A 76 -29.34 36.65 30.02
C GLU A 76 -30.64 36.14 30.64
N LEU A 77 -30.94 36.62 31.85
CA LEU A 77 -32.21 36.36 32.53
C LEU A 77 -33.39 37.16 31.98
N ASP A 78 -33.21 38.02 30.96
CA ASP A 78 -34.23 38.95 30.47
C ASP A 78 -34.97 39.73 31.58
N LEU A 79 -34.23 40.11 32.63
CA LEU A 79 -34.72 40.93 33.72
C LEU A 79 -34.20 42.37 33.56
N PRO A 80 -35.06 43.39 33.74
CA PRO A 80 -34.58 44.75 33.87
C PRO A 80 -33.80 44.92 35.19
N GLU A 81 -32.82 45.81 35.20
CA GLU A 81 -32.26 46.30 36.47
C GLU A 81 -33.33 47.13 37.19
N GLY A 82 -33.47 46.90 38.50
CA GLY A 82 -34.51 47.51 39.33
C GLY A 82 -35.63 46.54 39.73
N ASP A 83 -36.82 47.07 39.94
CA ASP A 83 -37.95 46.29 40.45
C ASP A 83 -38.46 45.28 39.41
N VAL A 84 -38.57 44.02 39.84
CA VAL A 84 -39.07 42.89 39.05
C VAL A 84 -40.38 42.42 39.66
N HIS A 85 -41.43 42.40 38.82
CA HIS A 85 -42.72 41.83 39.21
C HIS A 85 -42.66 40.30 39.14
N LEU A 86 -42.57 39.65 40.30
CA LEU A 86 -42.74 38.20 40.40
C LEU A 86 -44.23 37.84 40.29
N LEU A 87 -44.52 36.80 39.53
CA LEU A 87 -45.88 36.33 39.31
C LEU A 87 -46.24 35.23 40.32
N SER A 88 -47.43 35.27 40.89
CA SER A 88 -47.95 34.22 41.79
C SER A 88 -48.38 32.98 41.01
N GLN A 89 -48.38 31.80 41.65
CA GLN A 89 -48.90 30.58 41.05
C GLN A 89 -50.32 30.78 40.47
N GLY A 90 -50.49 30.46 39.18
CA GLY A 90 -51.79 30.50 38.48
C GLY A 90 -51.84 31.39 37.23
N THR A 91 -50.86 32.26 36.99
CA THR A 91 -50.72 32.94 35.69
C THR A 91 -50.11 32.00 34.66
N GLU A 92 -50.82 31.75 33.55
CA GLU A 92 -50.41 30.83 32.46
C GLU A 92 -49.11 31.21 31.73
N VAL A 93 -48.51 32.37 32.04
CA VAL A 93 -47.41 32.97 31.25
C VAL A 93 -46.20 33.32 32.13
N ALA A 94 -45.68 32.35 32.89
CA ALA A 94 -44.56 32.58 33.81
C ALA A 94 -43.63 31.36 33.92
N ARG A 95 -42.31 31.56 33.96
CA ARG A 95 -41.30 30.49 34.10
C ARG A 95 -40.77 30.36 35.51
N LYS A 96 -40.25 29.20 35.89
CA LYS A 96 -39.57 29.01 37.19
C LYS A 96 -38.37 29.95 37.33
N VAL A 97 -38.06 30.32 38.56
CA VAL A 97 -36.77 30.96 38.85
C VAL A 97 -35.68 29.95 38.48
N PRO A 98 -34.69 30.32 37.64
CA PRO A 98 -33.59 29.44 37.26
C PRO A 98 -32.82 28.94 38.47
N VAL A 99 -32.02 27.89 38.27
CA VAL A 99 -31.09 27.42 39.32
C VAL A 99 -30.14 28.57 39.67
N TRP A 100 -30.05 28.89 40.95
CA TRP A 100 -29.13 29.89 41.51
C TRP A 100 -27.90 29.18 42.09
N ILE A 101 -26.77 29.89 42.16
CA ILE A 101 -25.53 29.39 42.78
C ILE A 101 -25.69 29.34 44.31
N GLN A 102 -26.27 30.40 44.88
CA GLN A 102 -26.48 30.53 46.31
C GLN A 102 -27.77 31.30 46.59
N ALA A 103 -28.45 30.93 47.68
CA ALA A 103 -29.56 31.68 48.21
C ALA A 103 -29.33 31.99 49.69
N ASN A 104 -29.17 33.28 50.00
CA ASN A 104 -28.98 33.75 51.36
C ASN A 104 -30.29 34.33 51.88
N GLN A 105 -30.67 33.98 53.10
CA GLN A 105 -31.86 34.50 53.75
C GLN A 105 -31.44 35.42 54.90
N LEU A 106 -31.99 36.63 54.94
CA LEU A 106 -31.78 37.53 56.07
C LEU A 106 -32.78 37.15 57.17
N THR A 107 -32.27 36.73 58.33
CA THR A 107 -33.10 36.39 59.49
C THR A 107 -33.32 37.62 60.37
N GLU A 108 -34.58 37.84 60.80
CA GLU A 108 -34.93 39.01 61.62
C GLU A 108 -34.21 39.01 62.98
N GLU A 109 -34.00 37.82 63.56
CA GLU A 109 -33.42 37.65 64.89
C GLU A 109 -31.92 37.99 64.95
N ALA A 110 -31.17 37.62 63.91
CA ALA A 110 -29.70 37.78 63.90
C ALA A 110 -29.21 39.00 63.10
N ASN A 111 -30.03 39.57 62.21
CA ASN A 111 -29.59 40.59 61.26
C ASN A 111 -28.32 40.17 60.50
N GLU A 112 -28.26 38.90 60.15
CA GLU A 112 -27.15 38.24 59.48
C GLU A 112 -27.72 37.42 58.32
N TRP A 113 -27.00 37.42 57.21
CA TRP A 113 -27.31 36.59 56.06
C TRP A 113 -26.93 35.15 56.39
N VAL A 114 -27.92 34.27 56.40
CA VAL A 114 -27.71 32.84 56.63
C VAL A 114 -27.82 32.11 55.30
N ASP A 115 -26.84 31.25 55.03
CA ASP A 115 -26.85 30.37 53.86
C ASP A 115 -27.94 29.29 54.01
N GLY A 116 -28.61 28.94 52.90
CA GLY A 116 -29.55 27.82 52.87
C GLY A 116 -31.02 28.20 53.00
N ALA A 117 -31.50 29.19 52.25
CA ALA A 117 -32.93 29.37 52.05
C ALA A 117 -33.57 28.06 51.56
N ASP A 118 -34.61 27.56 52.24
CA ASP A 118 -35.29 26.32 51.89
C ASP A 118 -35.85 26.41 50.45
N PRO A 119 -35.34 25.61 49.48
CA PRO A 119 -35.81 25.63 48.10
C PRO A 119 -37.34 25.44 48.00
N ALA A 120 -37.95 24.71 48.94
CA ALA A 120 -39.39 24.47 48.95
C ALA A 120 -40.20 25.77 49.08
N THR A 121 -39.73 26.75 49.85
CA THR A 121 -40.40 28.05 50.03
C THR A 121 -40.43 28.90 48.75
N LEU A 122 -39.64 28.52 47.75
CA LEU A 122 -39.35 29.31 46.55
C LEU A 122 -39.88 28.68 45.26
N THR A 123 -40.32 27.41 45.32
CA THR A 123 -40.93 26.70 44.19
C THR A 123 -42.17 27.39 43.62
N HIS A 124 -42.75 28.35 44.33
CA HIS A 124 -43.93 29.11 43.92
C HIS A 124 -43.59 30.40 43.16
N LEU A 125 -42.34 30.88 43.19
CA LEU A 125 -41.94 32.10 42.49
C LEU A 125 -41.78 31.82 41.00
N ARG A 126 -42.27 32.76 40.18
CA ARG A 126 -42.14 32.69 38.72
C ARG A 126 -41.62 34.02 38.17
N LEU A 127 -40.69 33.94 37.23
CA LEU A 127 -40.21 35.06 36.42
C LEU A 127 -41.09 35.22 35.17
N PRO A 128 -41.14 36.42 34.57
CA PRO A 128 -41.70 36.61 33.23
C PRO A 128 -41.02 35.69 32.19
N ILE A 129 -41.79 35.23 31.19
CA ILE A 129 -41.24 34.51 30.03
C ILE A 129 -40.28 35.44 29.28
N VAL A 130 -39.16 34.89 28.79
CA VAL A 130 -38.21 35.65 27.97
C VAL A 130 -38.90 36.16 26.71
N ASP A 131 -38.78 37.45 26.44
CA ASP A 131 -39.25 38.02 25.18
C ASP A 131 -38.29 37.60 24.05
N ARG A 132 -38.72 36.61 23.27
CA ARG A 132 -37.94 36.07 22.14
C ARG A 132 -37.58 37.14 21.12
N ARG A 133 -38.45 38.11 20.86
CA ARG A 133 -38.16 39.20 19.91
C ARG A 133 -37.13 40.14 20.47
N ARG A 134 -37.20 40.45 21.77
CA ARG A 134 -36.22 41.29 22.45
C ARG A 134 -34.85 40.64 22.52
N CYS A 135 -34.79 39.35 22.84
CA CYS A 135 -33.56 38.56 22.85
C CYS A 135 -32.90 38.55 21.46
N VAL A 136 -33.64 38.16 20.42
CA VAL A 136 -33.13 38.15 19.04
C VAL A 136 -32.72 39.55 18.57
N GLY A 137 -33.49 40.59 18.93
CA GLY A 137 -33.19 41.98 18.57
C GLY A 137 -31.91 42.54 19.20
N ARG A 138 -31.42 41.93 20.29
CA ARG A 138 -30.13 42.23 20.93
C ARG A 138 -28.99 41.32 20.44
N GLY A 139 -29.26 40.44 19.47
CA GLY A 139 -28.27 39.47 18.97
C GLY A 139 -28.12 38.22 19.83
N GLY A 140 -29.05 37.97 20.76
CA GLY A 140 -29.05 36.78 21.59
C GLY A 140 -29.77 35.57 20.98
N CYS A 141 -29.53 34.38 21.51
CA CYS A 141 -30.23 33.15 21.14
C CYS A 141 -30.63 32.29 22.34
N PHE A 142 -31.37 31.22 22.08
CA PHE A 142 -31.85 30.30 23.11
C PHE A 142 -31.02 29.01 23.08
N PRO A 143 -30.78 28.36 24.23
CA PRO A 143 -30.10 27.07 24.28
C PRO A 143 -30.84 26.03 23.44
N ALA A 144 -30.13 25.30 22.58
CA ALA A 144 -30.73 24.26 21.74
C ALA A 144 -31.36 23.12 22.55
N ASN A 145 -30.90 22.92 23.79
CA ASN A 145 -31.40 21.93 24.73
C ASN A 145 -32.54 22.45 25.63
N ALA A 146 -33.05 23.67 25.43
CA ALA A 146 -34.21 24.17 26.16
C ALA A 146 -35.48 23.46 25.68
N ILE A 147 -35.86 22.38 26.37
CA ILE A 147 -36.98 21.50 25.99
C ILE A 147 -38.33 22.11 26.44
N THR A 148 -38.30 23.00 27.44
CA THR A 148 -39.50 23.67 27.97
C THR A 148 -39.31 25.19 27.98
N GLU A 149 -40.41 25.94 27.99
CA GLU A 149 -40.34 27.40 28.18
C GLU A 149 -39.74 27.81 29.53
N GLU A 150 -39.72 26.89 30.49
CA GLU A 150 -39.11 27.11 31.80
C GLU A 150 -37.57 27.15 31.74
N ASP A 151 -36.97 26.52 30.72
CA ASP A 151 -35.52 26.43 30.51
C ASP A 151 -34.97 27.54 29.59
N LEU A 152 -35.84 28.39 29.04
CA LEU A 152 -35.44 29.45 28.11
C LEU A 152 -34.77 30.61 28.86
N PHE A 153 -33.55 30.95 28.46
CA PHE A 153 -32.85 32.19 28.78
C PHE A 153 -32.20 32.74 27.50
N CYS A 154 -31.92 34.04 27.48
CA CYS A 154 -31.29 34.68 26.34
C CYS A 154 -29.76 34.56 26.47
N MET A 155 -29.06 34.01 25.49
CA MET A 155 -27.60 33.95 25.48
C MET A 155 -27.05 35.07 24.61
N GLU A 156 -26.31 36.02 25.20
CA GLU A 156 -25.68 37.15 24.49
C GLU A 156 -24.16 37.22 24.78
N PRO A 157 -23.29 37.32 23.75
CA PRO A 157 -23.63 37.18 22.33
C PRO A 157 -24.14 35.77 22.03
N CYS A 158 -24.98 35.61 21.00
CA CYS A 158 -25.33 34.28 20.57
C CYS A 158 -24.05 33.54 20.17
N ALA A 159 -23.63 32.60 21.00
CA ALA A 159 -22.71 31.56 20.59
C ALA A 159 -23.50 30.68 19.60
N VAL A 160 -23.67 31.18 18.38
CA VAL A 160 -23.71 30.26 17.25
C VAL A 160 -22.33 29.63 17.34
N GLU A 161 -22.23 28.48 18.02
CA GLU A 161 -21.06 27.65 17.87
C GLU A 161 -20.94 27.47 16.37
N ASP A 162 -19.87 28.04 15.79
CA ASP A 162 -19.50 27.70 14.44
C ASP A 162 -19.61 26.18 14.37
N PRO A 163 -20.40 25.61 13.45
CA PRO A 163 -20.61 24.17 13.38
C PRO A 163 -19.25 23.52 13.51
N ALA A 164 -19.11 22.65 14.53
CA ALA A 164 -17.81 22.13 14.94
C ALA A 164 -17.06 21.69 13.69
N LEU A 165 -15.88 22.28 13.47
CA LEU A 165 -15.09 21.95 12.29
C LEU A 165 -14.94 20.43 12.24
N PRO A 166 -15.18 19.80 11.09
CA PRO A 166 -15.00 18.37 10.98
C PRO A 166 -13.59 17.99 11.41
N GLU A 167 -13.46 16.93 12.20
CA GLU A 167 -12.15 16.43 12.62
C GLU A 167 -11.32 16.11 11.37
N PRO A 168 -10.01 16.40 11.36
CA PRO A 168 -9.16 16.02 10.25
C PRO A 168 -9.23 14.51 9.98
N PRO A 169 -9.04 14.07 8.72
CA PRO A 169 -8.86 12.66 8.40
C PRO A 169 -7.72 12.02 9.20
N VAL A 170 -7.91 10.77 9.63
CA VAL A 170 -6.87 9.99 10.30
C VAL A 170 -5.75 9.67 9.29
N PRO A 171 -4.46 9.96 9.60
CA PRO A 171 -3.36 9.58 8.72
C PRO A 171 -3.28 8.07 8.50
N PRO A 172 -2.83 7.61 7.32
CA PRO A 172 -2.62 6.20 7.04
C PRO A 172 -1.51 5.59 7.93
N GLU A 173 -1.59 4.30 8.21
CA GLU A 173 -0.50 3.57 8.87
C GLU A 173 0.75 3.49 7.97
N PRO A 174 1.97 3.64 8.52
CA PRO A 174 3.20 3.51 7.74
C PRO A 174 3.37 2.12 7.12
N VAL A 175 3.89 2.06 5.89
CA VAL A 175 4.19 0.82 5.16
C VAL A 175 5.41 0.11 5.78
N GLU A 176 5.31 -1.20 6.03
CA GLU A 176 6.48 -2.02 6.38
C GLU A 176 7.30 -2.40 5.14
N SER A 177 8.62 -2.22 5.19
CA SER A 177 9.52 -2.60 4.08
C SER A 177 9.79 -4.11 4.02
N PRO A 178 10.07 -4.68 2.83
CA PRO A 178 10.44 -6.10 2.69
C PRO A 178 11.65 -6.49 3.52
N ARG A 179 11.63 -7.71 4.07
CA ARG A 179 12.69 -8.25 4.93
C ARG A 179 13.54 -9.26 4.17
N LEU A 180 14.50 -8.76 3.39
CA LEU A 180 15.42 -9.59 2.59
C LEU A 180 16.69 -10.05 3.33
N VAL A 181 16.93 -9.56 4.54
CA VAL A 181 18.09 -9.89 5.37
C VAL A 181 17.66 -10.59 6.66
N PRO A 182 18.48 -11.49 7.24
CA PRO A 182 19.89 -11.79 6.91
C PRO A 182 20.08 -12.57 5.61
N CYS A 183 21.21 -12.35 4.93
CA CYS A 183 21.51 -13.10 3.72
C CYS A 183 21.89 -14.55 4.00
N PRO A 184 21.57 -15.47 3.06
CA PRO A 184 22.10 -16.82 3.04
C PRO A 184 23.61 -16.88 3.27
N PHE A 185 24.08 -18.01 3.79
CA PHE A 185 25.51 -18.25 3.95
C PHE A 185 26.23 -18.14 2.60
N GLY A 186 27.36 -17.41 2.55
CA GLY A 186 28.12 -17.18 1.31
C GLY A 186 27.61 -16.03 0.44
N TRP A 187 26.39 -15.53 0.68
CA TRP A 187 25.83 -14.38 -0.04
C TRP A 187 26.18 -13.08 0.69
N ALA A 188 26.39 -12.01 -0.07
CA ALA A 188 26.69 -10.68 0.46
C ALA A 188 25.43 -9.81 0.46
N ALA A 189 25.15 -9.13 1.57
CA ALA A 189 24.16 -8.05 1.59
C ALA A 189 24.71 -6.86 0.81
N VAL A 190 24.00 -6.45 -0.23
CA VAL A 190 24.31 -5.28 -1.04
C VAL A 190 23.27 -4.21 -0.73
N ALA A 191 23.74 -3.06 -0.23
CA ALA A 191 22.88 -1.92 0.02
C ALA A 191 22.36 -1.35 -1.30
N THR A 192 21.08 -1.01 -1.33
CA THR A 192 20.39 -0.45 -2.50
C THR A 192 19.46 0.67 -2.04
N GLU A 193 18.87 1.44 -2.96
CA GLU A 193 17.89 2.46 -2.57
C GLU A 193 16.69 1.79 -1.90
N GLY A 194 16.44 2.13 -0.63
CA GLY A 194 15.29 1.68 0.17
C GLY A 194 15.40 0.30 0.83
N SER A 195 16.36 -0.54 0.45
CA SER A 195 16.50 -1.90 1.02
C SER A 195 17.92 -2.46 0.88
N ALA A 196 18.20 -3.63 1.45
CA ALA A 196 19.41 -4.42 1.18
C ALA A 196 19.01 -5.74 0.52
N ILE A 197 19.62 -6.06 -0.62
CA ILE A 197 19.38 -7.32 -1.34
C ILE A 197 20.53 -8.29 -1.09
N CYS A 198 20.26 -9.58 -1.18
CA CYS A 198 21.31 -10.59 -1.12
C CYS A 198 21.85 -10.85 -2.52
N SER A 199 23.16 -10.69 -2.69
CA SER A 199 23.86 -10.98 -3.93
C SER A 199 24.74 -12.22 -3.76
N PRO A 200 24.61 -13.21 -4.65
CA PRO A 200 25.46 -14.39 -4.61
C PRO A 200 26.89 -14.05 -5.03
N PRO A 201 27.88 -14.89 -4.67
CA PRO A 201 29.25 -14.71 -5.13
C PRO A 201 29.32 -14.75 -6.66
N ALA A 202 30.15 -13.89 -7.25
CA ALA A 202 30.34 -13.84 -8.70
C ALA A 202 30.96 -15.16 -9.20
N VAL A 203 30.32 -15.80 -10.18
CA VAL A 203 30.86 -17.02 -10.81
C VAL A 203 31.95 -16.63 -11.80
N SER A 204 33.22 -16.82 -11.45
CA SER A 204 34.33 -16.58 -12.38
C SER A 204 34.34 -17.62 -13.51
N GLU A 205 34.62 -17.19 -14.75
CA GLU A 205 34.90 -18.09 -15.89
C GLU A 205 36.29 -18.72 -15.75
N LEU A 206 36.42 -19.69 -14.85
CA LEU A 206 37.68 -20.39 -14.63
C LEU A 206 37.82 -21.57 -15.61
N VAL A 207 38.90 -21.55 -16.40
CA VAL A 207 39.33 -22.65 -17.27
C VAL A 207 40.32 -23.54 -16.51
N CYS A 208 39.99 -24.81 -16.30
CA CYS A 208 40.86 -25.74 -15.61
C CYS A 208 41.93 -26.35 -16.53
N SER A 209 43.11 -26.59 -15.98
CA SER A 209 44.16 -27.35 -16.66
C SER A 209 43.71 -28.81 -16.90
N PRO A 210 44.29 -29.51 -17.89
CA PRO A 210 44.00 -30.93 -18.12
C PRO A 210 44.19 -31.77 -16.85
N GLY A 211 43.23 -32.65 -16.55
CA GLY A 211 43.23 -33.46 -15.32
C GLY A 211 42.79 -32.71 -14.07
N SER A 212 42.30 -31.48 -14.20
CA SER A 212 41.64 -30.73 -13.13
C SER A 212 40.25 -30.28 -13.57
N ALA A 213 39.35 -30.08 -12.61
CA ALA A 213 37.96 -29.70 -12.85
C ALA A 213 37.42 -28.83 -11.71
N ARG A 214 36.24 -28.22 -11.94
CA ARG A 214 35.51 -27.48 -10.90
C ARG A 214 34.45 -28.39 -10.30
N PHE A 215 34.43 -28.49 -8.98
CA PHE A 215 33.44 -29.29 -8.26
C PHE A 215 32.63 -28.37 -7.35
N GLY A 216 31.75 -27.57 -7.94
CA GLY A 216 30.97 -26.54 -7.23
C GLY A 216 31.77 -25.34 -6.70
N SER A 217 33.11 -25.40 -6.69
CA SER A 217 33.96 -24.31 -6.19
C SER A 217 34.35 -23.28 -7.27
N ASP A 218 34.88 -22.14 -6.80
CA ASP A 218 35.50 -21.09 -7.61
C ASP A 218 36.96 -21.41 -8.01
N THR A 219 37.49 -22.57 -7.58
CA THR A 219 38.83 -23.04 -7.94
C THR A 219 38.79 -24.37 -8.70
N CYS A 220 39.87 -24.67 -9.43
CA CYS A 220 40.06 -25.98 -10.05
C CYS A 220 40.78 -26.91 -9.08
N ALA A 221 40.30 -28.13 -8.96
CA ALA A 221 40.93 -29.20 -8.19
C ALA A 221 41.36 -30.34 -9.12
N PRO A 222 42.46 -31.05 -8.81
CA PRO A 222 42.88 -32.21 -9.58
C PRO A 222 41.83 -33.33 -9.50
N VAL A 223 41.66 -34.04 -10.62
CA VAL A 223 40.89 -35.28 -10.70
C VAL A 223 41.84 -36.43 -10.43
N GLY A 224 41.69 -37.10 -9.29
CA GLY A 224 42.53 -38.23 -8.91
C GLY A 224 43.95 -37.91 -8.49
N SER A 225 44.76 -38.97 -8.40
CA SER A 225 46.17 -38.86 -8.02
C SER A 225 47.02 -38.44 -9.21
N GLU A 226 48.15 -37.81 -8.91
CA GLU A 226 49.20 -37.61 -9.92
C GLU A 226 49.66 -38.94 -10.49
N CYS A 227 50.12 -38.91 -11.74
CA CYS A 227 50.68 -40.08 -12.39
C CYS A 227 52.01 -40.47 -11.76
N PRO A 228 52.21 -41.75 -11.39
CA PRO A 228 53.51 -42.21 -10.93
C PRO A 228 54.55 -42.11 -12.06
N ALA A 229 55.82 -42.28 -11.72
CA ALA A 229 56.86 -42.38 -12.74
C ALA A 229 56.57 -43.57 -13.69
N VAL A 230 57.02 -43.46 -14.95
CA VAL A 230 56.63 -44.35 -16.07
C VAL A 230 56.58 -45.85 -15.71
N GLY A 231 55.49 -46.53 -16.08
CA GLY A 231 55.34 -47.99 -15.99
C GLY A 231 54.87 -48.53 -14.64
N GLU A 232 54.58 -47.66 -13.68
CA GLU A 232 54.17 -48.05 -12.33
C GLU A 232 52.64 -48.17 -12.18
N PHE A 233 52.24 -49.08 -11.30
CA PHE A 233 50.87 -49.20 -10.79
C PHE A 233 50.68 -48.18 -9.66
N GLY A 234 49.44 -47.71 -9.45
CA GLY A 234 49.11 -46.94 -8.24
C GLY A 234 49.24 -47.78 -6.96
N ASP A 235 49.27 -47.12 -5.80
CA ASP A 235 49.32 -47.80 -4.50
C ASP A 235 48.06 -48.65 -4.28
N THR A 236 48.27 -49.96 -4.13
CA THR A 236 47.20 -50.95 -3.93
C THR A 236 47.28 -51.53 -2.52
N SER A 237 46.13 -51.94 -1.97
CA SER A 237 46.06 -52.69 -0.72
C SER A 237 45.14 -53.90 -0.93
N GLY A 238 45.41 -54.99 -0.21
CA GLY A 238 44.63 -56.23 -0.31
C GLY A 238 45.07 -57.18 -1.43
N ALA A 239 44.20 -58.12 -1.79
CA ALA A 239 44.41 -59.06 -2.87
C ALA A 239 44.24 -58.33 -4.22
N THR A 240 45.35 -58.22 -4.96
CA THR A 240 45.42 -57.40 -6.18
C THR A 240 45.86 -58.25 -7.37
N LEU A 241 45.09 -58.18 -8.45
CA LEU A 241 45.47 -58.61 -9.79
C LEU A 241 46.02 -57.42 -10.57
N PHE A 242 47.16 -57.59 -11.23
CA PHE A 242 47.86 -56.55 -11.96
C PHE A 242 47.64 -56.71 -13.47
N VAL A 243 47.41 -55.60 -14.17
CA VAL A 243 47.19 -55.56 -15.62
C VAL A 243 48.14 -54.55 -16.28
N SER A 244 48.82 -54.95 -17.34
CA SER A 244 49.70 -54.06 -18.12
C SER A 244 49.61 -54.36 -19.61
N VAL A 245 49.48 -53.31 -20.44
CA VAL A 245 49.35 -53.43 -21.90
C VAL A 245 50.54 -54.14 -22.54
N GLY A 246 51.73 -54.02 -21.94
CA GLY A 246 52.97 -54.65 -22.40
C GLY A 246 53.23 -56.06 -21.84
N ALA A 247 52.29 -56.63 -21.07
CA ALA A 247 52.48 -57.94 -20.46
C ALA A 247 52.40 -59.11 -21.46
N GLU A 248 53.04 -60.22 -21.13
CA GLU A 248 52.95 -61.47 -21.89
C GLU A 248 51.50 -61.99 -21.96
N PRO A 249 51.05 -62.59 -23.08
CA PRO A 249 49.67 -63.07 -23.24
C PRO A 249 49.19 -64.07 -22.16
N ALA A 250 50.12 -64.79 -21.51
CA ALA A 250 49.85 -65.78 -20.47
C ALA A 250 50.25 -65.29 -19.06
N GLY A 251 49.99 -64.02 -18.75
CA GLY A 251 50.09 -63.49 -17.40
C GLY A 251 49.19 -64.24 -16.41
N ASP A 252 49.59 -64.27 -15.13
CA ASP A 252 48.82 -64.90 -14.04
C ASP A 252 48.19 -63.87 -13.10
N GLY A 253 48.30 -62.58 -13.43
CA GLY A 253 47.76 -61.47 -12.64
C GLY A 253 48.66 -61.07 -11.47
N SER A 254 49.78 -61.74 -11.23
CA SER A 254 50.78 -61.26 -10.26
C SER A 254 51.47 -59.99 -10.77
N ARG A 255 52.06 -59.21 -9.85
CA ARG A 255 52.83 -58.01 -10.23
C ARG A 255 54.00 -58.32 -11.17
N ALA A 256 54.59 -59.51 -11.05
CA ALA A 256 55.70 -59.96 -11.89
C ALA A 256 55.25 -60.49 -13.26
N ARG A 257 54.01 -61.00 -13.37
CA ARG A 257 53.41 -61.51 -14.60
C ARG A 257 51.97 -61.00 -14.74
N PRO A 258 51.79 -59.68 -14.92
CA PRO A 258 50.46 -59.07 -14.99
C PRO A 258 49.66 -59.64 -16.15
N PHE A 259 48.34 -59.60 -16.07
CA PHE A 259 47.49 -59.89 -17.21
C PHE A 259 47.68 -58.82 -18.30
N ARG A 260 47.57 -59.23 -19.57
CA ARG A 260 47.66 -58.29 -20.71
C ARG A 260 46.38 -57.47 -20.90
N THR A 261 45.23 -58.01 -20.53
CA THR A 261 43.92 -57.37 -20.76
C THR A 261 43.09 -57.31 -19.48
N ILE A 262 42.21 -56.30 -19.41
CA ILE A 262 41.31 -56.12 -18.27
C ILE A 262 40.32 -57.28 -18.17
N SER A 263 39.78 -57.75 -19.31
CA SER A 263 38.81 -58.85 -19.34
C SER A 263 39.38 -60.17 -18.80
N ALA A 264 40.67 -60.45 -19.03
CA ALA A 264 41.34 -61.62 -18.45
C ALA A 264 41.43 -61.52 -16.92
N ALA A 265 41.74 -60.32 -16.40
CA ALA A 265 41.78 -60.08 -14.96
C ALA A 265 40.38 -60.16 -14.34
N VAL A 266 39.35 -59.58 -14.94
CA VAL A 266 37.96 -59.65 -14.44
C VAL A 266 37.47 -61.09 -14.40
N SER A 267 37.79 -61.90 -15.41
CA SER A 267 37.42 -63.33 -15.45
C SER A 267 38.14 -64.16 -14.37
N ALA A 268 39.35 -63.76 -13.97
CA ALA A 268 40.13 -64.41 -12.93
C ALA A 268 39.82 -63.90 -11.51
N ALA A 269 39.24 -62.69 -11.42
CA ALA A 269 39.02 -62.00 -10.17
C ALA A 269 37.93 -62.66 -9.31
N ARG A 270 38.14 -62.58 -8.00
CA ARG A 270 37.14 -62.94 -7.00
C ARG A 270 36.45 -61.69 -6.49
N ALA A 271 35.26 -61.90 -5.93
CA ALA A 271 34.53 -60.86 -5.23
C ALA A 271 35.41 -60.15 -4.18
N GLY A 272 35.48 -58.82 -4.26
CA GLY A 272 36.26 -57.94 -3.38
C GLY A 272 37.71 -57.70 -3.79
N GLU A 273 38.23 -58.34 -4.85
CA GLU A 273 39.61 -58.13 -5.30
C GLU A 273 39.79 -56.79 -6.04
N VAL A 274 41.03 -56.30 -6.04
CA VAL A 274 41.44 -55.10 -6.78
C VAL A 274 42.12 -55.52 -8.08
N ILE A 275 41.73 -54.90 -9.20
CA ILE A 275 42.36 -55.01 -10.50
C ILE A 275 43.12 -53.70 -10.75
N ALA A 276 44.44 -53.72 -10.56
CA ALA A 276 45.31 -52.57 -10.71
C ALA A 276 45.85 -52.48 -12.13
N LEU A 277 45.60 -51.36 -12.80
CA LEU A 277 46.05 -51.09 -14.16
C LEU A 277 47.32 -50.23 -14.12
N ALA A 278 48.37 -50.68 -14.80
CA ALA A 278 49.54 -49.85 -15.07
C ALA A 278 49.15 -48.71 -16.04
N MET A 279 49.95 -47.64 -16.08
CA MET A 279 49.80 -46.63 -17.12
C MET A 279 49.86 -47.26 -18.53
N GLY A 280 48.95 -46.84 -19.40
CA GLY A 280 48.77 -47.40 -20.73
C GLY A 280 47.38 -47.13 -21.29
N ARG A 281 47.20 -47.48 -22.58
CA ARG A 281 45.91 -47.43 -23.28
C ARG A 281 45.33 -48.84 -23.41
N TYR A 282 44.12 -49.03 -22.91
CA TYR A 282 43.44 -50.33 -22.84
C TYR A 282 42.21 -50.35 -23.75
N SER A 283 41.93 -51.50 -24.36
CA SER A 283 40.80 -51.68 -25.28
C SER A 283 39.57 -52.28 -24.57
N PRO A 284 38.39 -51.63 -24.62
CA PRO A 284 37.11 -52.14 -24.13
C PRO A 284 36.40 -53.04 -25.17
N PRO A 285 35.21 -53.65 -24.89
CA PRO A 285 34.41 -53.59 -23.66
C PRO A 285 34.92 -54.48 -22.53
N VAL A 286 34.64 -54.05 -21.29
CA VAL A 286 34.91 -54.81 -20.07
C VAL A 286 33.58 -55.15 -19.39
N PRO A 287 33.01 -56.35 -19.61
CA PRO A 287 31.89 -56.83 -18.82
C PRO A 287 32.35 -57.13 -17.39
N VAL A 288 31.66 -56.59 -16.40
CA VAL A 288 31.98 -56.76 -14.97
C VAL A 288 30.81 -57.49 -14.28
N GLU A 289 30.98 -58.80 -14.17
CA GLU A 289 30.01 -59.75 -13.60
C GLU A 289 30.33 -60.14 -12.14
N VAL A 290 31.42 -59.63 -11.59
CA VAL A 290 31.86 -59.86 -10.20
C VAL A 290 32.10 -58.53 -9.48
N PRO A 291 31.81 -58.42 -8.16
CA PRO A 291 32.01 -57.21 -7.38
C PRO A 291 33.51 -56.94 -7.18
N VAL A 292 34.14 -56.17 -8.06
CA VAL A 292 35.60 -55.89 -8.03
C VAL A 292 35.87 -54.40 -8.03
N THR A 293 37.09 -54.02 -7.62
CA THR A 293 37.60 -52.66 -7.77
C THR A 293 38.57 -52.60 -8.94
N VAL A 294 38.27 -51.83 -10.00
CA VAL A 294 39.23 -51.53 -11.08
C VAL A 294 39.87 -50.17 -10.79
N MET A 295 41.20 -50.15 -10.71
CA MET A 295 41.95 -48.95 -10.33
C MET A 295 43.06 -48.66 -11.32
N GLY A 296 43.04 -47.45 -11.91
CA GLY A 296 44.16 -46.95 -12.71
C GLY A 296 45.29 -46.37 -11.86
N ALA A 297 46.46 -46.22 -12.50
CA ALA A 297 47.60 -45.54 -11.88
C ALA A 297 47.35 -44.03 -11.72
N CYS A 298 46.63 -43.43 -12.66
CA CYS A 298 46.18 -42.03 -12.64
C CYS A 298 45.22 -41.78 -13.82
N PRO A 299 44.41 -40.70 -13.79
CA PRO A 299 43.42 -40.47 -14.85
C PRO A 299 44.01 -40.06 -16.20
N LEU A 300 45.19 -39.42 -16.20
CA LEU A 300 45.86 -38.98 -17.43
C LEU A 300 46.75 -40.07 -18.07
N GLY A 301 47.20 -41.05 -17.28
CA GLY A 301 48.16 -42.06 -17.73
C GLY A 301 47.55 -43.46 -17.93
N THR A 302 46.39 -43.74 -17.34
CA THR A 302 45.66 -45.01 -17.52
C THR A 302 44.36 -44.73 -18.27
N VAL A 303 44.31 -45.00 -19.56
CA VAL A 303 43.18 -44.60 -20.41
C VAL A 303 42.53 -45.83 -21.05
N LEU A 304 41.20 -45.93 -20.98
CA LEU A 304 40.43 -46.88 -21.78
C LEU A 304 39.95 -46.17 -23.05
N GLU A 305 40.20 -46.77 -24.21
CA GLU A 305 39.79 -46.21 -25.50
C GLU A 305 39.29 -47.26 -26.48
N SER A 306 38.24 -46.92 -27.23
CA SER A 306 37.76 -47.73 -28.35
C SER A 306 37.80 -46.92 -29.65
N HIS A 307 37.76 -47.63 -30.77
CA HIS A 307 37.40 -47.04 -32.06
C HIS A 307 36.08 -47.62 -32.58
N ASP A 308 35.50 -48.58 -31.85
CA ASP A 308 34.16 -49.09 -32.13
C ASP A 308 33.13 -48.09 -31.57
N PRO A 309 32.33 -47.45 -32.44
CA PRO A 309 31.33 -46.46 -32.02
C PRO A 309 30.18 -47.06 -31.20
N LEU A 310 30.12 -48.39 -31.04
CA LEU A 310 29.11 -49.07 -30.23
C LEU A 310 29.66 -49.57 -28.89
N ALA A 311 30.98 -49.61 -28.71
CA ALA A 311 31.58 -50.20 -27.52
C ALA A 311 31.39 -49.33 -26.27
N SER A 312 30.91 -49.96 -25.19
CA SER A 312 30.93 -49.39 -23.85
C SER A 312 32.26 -49.70 -23.17
N ALA A 313 32.86 -48.76 -22.42
CA ALA A 313 34.09 -49.04 -21.68
C ALA A 313 33.86 -50.11 -20.60
N PHE A 314 32.82 -49.91 -19.78
CA PHE A 314 32.38 -50.88 -18.79
C PHE A 314 30.89 -51.22 -18.95
N VAL A 315 30.58 -52.51 -18.86
CA VAL A 315 29.20 -53.03 -18.72
C VAL A 315 29.08 -53.67 -17.35
N VAL A 316 28.41 -52.99 -16.42
CA VAL A 316 28.33 -53.35 -15.01
C VAL A 316 27.03 -54.09 -14.74
N ILE A 317 27.15 -55.38 -14.41
CA ILE A 317 26.01 -56.27 -14.12
C ILE A 317 25.99 -56.62 -12.63
N ALA A 318 27.18 -56.80 -12.04
CA ALA A 318 27.32 -57.08 -10.62
C ALA A 318 27.06 -55.84 -9.74
N PRO A 319 26.54 -56.03 -8.52
CA PRO A 319 26.57 -55.00 -7.50
C PRO A 319 27.99 -54.80 -6.96
N GLY A 320 28.26 -53.65 -6.34
CA GLY A 320 29.49 -53.38 -5.57
C GLY A 320 30.74 -53.19 -6.43
N VAL A 321 30.59 -52.84 -7.71
CA VAL A 321 31.72 -52.56 -8.59
C VAL A 321 32.25 -51.15 -8.31
N THR A 322 33.56 -51.03 -8.12
CA THR A 322 34.22 -49.73 -7.95
C THR A 322 35.20 -49.48 -9.09
N ILE A 323 35.13 -48.32 -9.72
CA ILE A 323 36.05 -47.89 -10.79
C ILE A 323 36.70 -46.58 -10.35
N ARG A 324 38.03 -46.51 -10.32
CA ARG A 324 38.70 -45.28 -9.88
C ARG A 324 40.03 -44.96 -10.55
N ASN A 325 40.39 -43.68 -10.52
CA ASN A 325 41.72 -43.17 -10.85
C ASN A 325 42.18 -43.49 -12.29
N LEU A 326 41.29 -43.35 -13.27
CA LEU A 326 41.55 -43.66 -14.69
C LEU A 326 40.83 -42.69 -15.63
N GLY A 327 41.24 -42.69 -16.90
CA GLY A 327 40.61 -41.96 -17.99
C GLY A 327 39.81 -42.87 -18.91
N ILE A 328 38.74 -42.36 -19.50
CA ILE A 328 37.95 -43.03 -20.54
C ILE A 328 37.77 -42.06 -21.71
N GLU A 329 38.15 -42.50 -22.91
CA GLU A 329 38.14 -41.68 -24.13
C GLU A 329 37.53 -42.41 -25.32
N ARG A 330 36.81 -41.71 -26.20
CA ARG A 330 36.41 -42.21 -27.53
C ARG A 330 35.62 -43.54 -27.48
N VAL A 331 34.70 -43.67 -26.53
CA VAL A 331 33.79 -44.82 -26.43
C VAL A 331 32.35 -44.40 -26.63
N ASN A 332 31.45 -45.34 -26.90
CA ASN A 332 30.03 -45.07 -26.97
C ASN A 332 29.50 -44.69 -25.58
N HIS A 333 29.54 -45.63 -24.64
CA HIS A 333 29.19 -45.38 -23.24
C HIS A 333 30.43 -45.51 -22.37
N ALA A 334 30.72 -44.55 -21.49
CA ALA A 334 31.78 -44.77 -20.49
C ALA A 334 31.33 -45.86 -19.49
N PHE A 335 30.08 -45.78 -19.03
CA PHE A 335 29.48 -46.78 -18.15
C PHE A 335 28.06 -47.14 -18.60
N ALA A 336 27.77 -48.44 -18.69
CA ALA A 336 26.43 -48.98 -18.82
C ALA A 336 26.14 -49.87 -17.61
N VAL A 337 25.20 -49.46 -16.75
CA VAL A 337 24.87 -50.14 -15.48
C VAL A 337 23.48 -50.77 -15.58
N ALA A 338 23.43 -52.09 -15.55
CA ALA A 338 22.17 -52.85 -15.57
C ALA A 338 21.36 -52.62 -14.29
N SER A 339 20.07 -52.96 -14.30
CA SER A 339 19.16 -52.78 -13.15
C SER A 339 19.60 -53.52 -11.88
N SER A 340 20.33 -54.62 -11.99
CA SER A 340 20.93 -55.34 -10.85
C SER A 340 22.31 -54.83 -10.44
N GLY A 341 22.91 -53.96 -11.25
CA GLY A 341 24.27 -53.46 -11.05
C GLY A 341 24.33 -52.31 -10.05
N SER A 342 25.47 -52.20 -9.38
CA SER A 342 25.81 -50.98 -8.65
C SER A 342 27.25 -50.59 -8.86
N LEU A 343 27.45 -49.30 -9.15
CA LEU A 343 28.72 -48.75 -9.60
C LEU A 343 29.12 -47.56 -8.74
N THR A 344 30.29 -47.61 -8.12
CA THR A 344 30.96 -46.44 -7.53
C THR A 344 32.08 -45.99 -8.46
N VAL A 345 32.02 -44.76 -8.96
CA VAL A 345 33.07 -44.13 -9.76
C VAL A 345 33.73 -43.03 -8.94
N SER A 346 35.05 -43.10 -8.77
CA SER A 346 35.79 -42.00 -8.15
C SER A 346 37.04 -41.58 -8.91
N ASP A 347 37.32 -40.27 -8.97
CA ASP A 347 38.58 -39.78 -9.53
C ASP A 347 38.77 -40.19 -11.01
N VAL A 348 37.73 -40.03 -11.83
CA VAL A 348 37.74 -40.47 -13.23
C VAL A 348 37.54 -39.28 -14.17
N VAL A 349 38.30 -39.29 -15.28
CA VAL A 349 38.11 -38.34 -16.40
C VAL A 349 37.44 -39.08 -17.54
N ILE A 350 36.29 -38.59 -18.00
CA ILE A 350 35.53 -39.12 -19.14
C ILE A 350 35.57 -38.06 -20.23
N SER A 351 36.02 -38.39 -21.44
CA SER A 351 35.96 -37.43 -22.54
C SER A 351 35.75 -38.03 -23.93
N ASP A 352 35.21 -37.23 -24.85
CA ASP A 352 34.94 -37.66 -26.23
C ASP A 352 34.07 -38.94 -26.29
N VAL A 353 33.00 -39.00 -25.49
CA VAL A 353 32.08 -40.15 -25.43
C VAL A 353 30.71 -39.80 -25.98
N ASP A 354 29.92 -40.78 -26.42
CA ASP A 354 28.52 -40.50 -26.77
C ASP A 354 27.69 -40.27 -25.49
N VAL A 355 27.80 -41.18 -24.53
CA VAL A 355 27.12 -41.14 -23.23
C VAL A 355 28.14 -41.36 -22.11
N GLY A 356 28.17 -40.48 -21.10
CA GLY A 356 28.99 -40.71 -19.91
C GLY A 356 28.51 -41.92 -19.12
N VAL A 357 27.35 -41.81 -18.48
CA VAL A 357 26.76 -42.90 -17.69
C VAL A 357 25.33 -43.16 -18.17
N ALA A 358 25.04 -44.40 -18.54
CA ALA A 358 23.70 -44.92 -18.70
C ALA A 358 23.42 -45.93 -17.57
N ALA A 359 22.38 -45.71 -16.77
CA ALA A 359 22.09 -46.59 -15.63
C ALA A 359 20.60 -46.86 -15.44
N GLU A 360 20.30 -48.13 -15.16
CA GLU A 360 19.04 -48.60 -14.56
C GLU A 360 19.23 -49.09 -13.12
N GLY A 361 20.48 -49.34 -12.70
CA GLY A 361 20.86 -49.72 -11.33
C GLY A 361 21.29 -48.53 -10.48
N SER A 362 22.11 -48.75 -9.44
CA SER A 362 22.58 -47.66 -8.57
C SER A 362 23.97 -47.15 -8.97
N VAL A 363 24.18 -45.84 -8.90
CA VAL A 363 25.46 -45.20 -9.25
C VAL A 363 25.87 -44.18 -8.19
N GLU A 364 27.11 -44.25 -7.72
CA GLU A 364 27.74 -43.21 -6.91
C GLU A 364 28.90 -42.59 -7.68
N LEU A 365 28.84 -41.27 -7.92
CA LEU A 365 29.88 -40.50 -8.61
C LEU A 365 30.56 -39.55 -7.62
N ARG A 366 31.88 -39.65 -7.52
CA ARG A 366 32.71 -38.78 -6.68
C ARG A 366 33.92 -38.27 -7.46
N ARG A 367 34.02 -36.96 -7.62
CA ARG A 367 35.14 -36.29 -8.29
C ARG A 367 35.34 -36.82 -9.70
N VAL A 368 34.30 -36.68 -10.52
CA VAL A 368 34.30 -37.10 -11.93
C VAL A 368 34.31 -35.86 -12.82
N ASP A 369 35.20 -35.82 -13.81
CA ASP A 369 35.19 -34.81 -14.87
C ASP A 369 34.72 -35.44 -16.17
N LEU A 370 33.58 -35.00 -16.68
CA LEU A 370 32.97 -35.48 -17.91
C LEU A 370 32.91 -34.34 -18.91
N ARG A 371 33.55 -34.49 -20.06
CA ARG A 371 33.64 -33.41 -21.06
C ARG A 371 33.52 -33.90 -22.49
N ARG A 372 33.01 -33.05 -23.38
CA ARG A 372 32.86 -33.38 -24.81
C ARG A 372 32.07 -34.67 -25.01
N ALA A 373 30.89 -34.74 -24.41
CA ALA A 373 29.97 -35.88 -24.60
C ALA A 373 28.68 -35.45 -25.30
N ARG A 374 27.95 -36.37 -25.93
CA ARG A 374 26.60 -36.03 -26.40
C ARG A 374 25.63 -35.95 -25.21
N VAL A 375 25.70 -36.92 -24.31
CA VAL A 375 24.89 -37.01 -23.09
C VAL A 375 25.81 -37.20 -21.89
N GLY A 376 25.60 -36.42 -20.83
CA GLY A 376 26.32 -36.62 -19.57
C GLY A 376 25.85 -37.89 -18.86
N LEU A 377 24.67 -37.82 -18.24
CA LEU A 377 24.05 -38.91 -17.49
C LEU A 377 22.64 -39.21 -18.03
N ALA A 378 22.34 -40.49 -18.23
CA ALA A 378 21.01 -41.00 -18.58
C ALA A 378 20.58 -42.06 -17.55
N LEU A 379 19.62 -41.69 -16.71
CA LEU A 379 19.19 -42.44 -15.52
C LEU A 379 17.72 -42.81 -15.64
N ARG A 380 17.42 -44.11 -15.61
CA ARG A 380 16.06 -44.62 -15.77
C ARG A 380 15.72 -45.59 -14.66
N ALA A 381 14.77 -45.23 -13.79
CA ALA A 381 14.45 -46.01 -12.58
C ALA A 381 15.69 -46.34 -11.72
N ALA A 382 16.71 -45.48 -11.77
CA ALA A 382 18.01 -45.64 -11.15
C ALA A 382 18.14 -44.77 -9.89
N GLU A 383 19.00 -45.17 -8.96
CA GLU A 383 19.43 -44.35 -7.82
C GLU A 383 20.81 -43.77 -8.11
N ALA A 384 20.96 -42.45 -8.09
CA ALA A 384 22.24 -41.79 -8.32
C ALA A 384 22.61 -40.86 -7.17
N LYS A 385 23.81 -41.04 -6.61
CA LYS A 385 24.42 -40.16 -5.62
C LYS A 385 25.66 -39.50 -6.21
N ILE A 386 25.66 -38.19 -6.31
CA ILE A 386 26.71 -37.40 -6.95
C ILE A 386 27.21 -36.39 -5.91
N SER A 387 28.52 -36.34 -5.67
CA SER A 387 29.10 -35.48 -4.63
C SER A 387 30.04 -34.38 -5.14
N GLU A 388 30.68 -34.62 -6.28
CA GLU A 388 31.62 -33.72 -6.95
C GLU A 388 31.62 -34.14 -8.43
N LEU A 389 30.88 -33.45 -9.29
CA LEU A 389 30.79 -33.77 -10.73
C LEU A 389 30.95 -32.50 -11.55
N SER A 390 31.91 -32.52 -12.47
CA SER A 390 32.11 -31.52 -13.51
C SER A 390 31.61 -32.08 -14.83
N MET A 391 30.76 -31.34 -15.52
CA MET A 391 30.26 -31.66 -16.85
C MET A 391 30.47 -30.46 -17.77
N SER A 392 31.12 -30.64 -18.93
CA SER A 392 31.34 -29.55 -19.87
C SER A 392 31.23 -29.95 -21.35
N GLN A 393 30.85 -29.00 -22.20
CA GLN A 393 30.81 -29.16 -23.66
C GLN A 393 29.92 -30.33 -24.10
N LEU A 394 28.65 -30.31 -23.70
CA LEU A 394 27.71 -31.39 -23.98
C LEU A 394 26.81 -31.08 -25.17
N ALA A 395 26.79 -31.97 -26.16
CA ALA A 395 26.06 -31.71 -27.40
C ALA A 395 24.53 -31.81 -27.24
N SER A 396 24.03 -32.53 -26.22
CA SER A 396 22.61 -32.68 -25.92
C SER A 396 22.32 -32.26 -24.48
N TYR A 397 22.10 -33.19 -23.55
CA TYR A 397 21.75 -32.89 -22.16
C TYR A 397 22.83 -33.30 -21.16
N GLY A 398 22.92 -32.55 -20.07
CA GLY A 398 23.76 -32.87 -18.91
C GLY A 398 23.26 -34.09 -18.16
N LEU A 399 22.02 -34.05 -17.71
CA LEU A 399 21.42 -35.13 -16.94
C LEU A 399 19.99 -35.35 -17.40
N LEU A 400 19.63 -36.60 -17.67
CA LEU A 400 18.27 -37.05 -17.91
C LEU A 400 17.88 -38.08 -16.84
N ALA A 401 16.91 -37.75 -15.99
CA ALA A 401 16.32 -38.64 -15.00
C ALA A 401 14.86 -38.92 -15.37
N GLU A 402 14.50 -40.18 -15.56
CA GLU A 402 13.15 -40.57 -15.95
C GLU A 402 12.64 -41.83 -15.22
N ARG A 403 11.33 -42.03 -15.26
CA ARG A 403 10.64 -43.24 -14.76
C ARG A 403 10.97 -43.56 -13.31
N GLY A 404 10.82 -42.58 -12.43
CA GLY A 404 11.06 -42.76 -10.99
C GLY A 404 12.54 -42.79 -10.58
N ALA A 405 13.46 -42.35 -11.44
CA ALA A 405 14.86 -42.21 -11.05
C ALA A 405 15.01 -41.24 -9.86
N GLU A 406 15.85 -41.60 -8.88
CA GLU A 406 16.19 -40.78 -7.72
C GLU A 406 17.63 -40.28 -7.82
N VAL A 407 17.80 -38.97 -7.94
CA VAL A 407 19.11 -38.33 -8.10
C VAL A 407 19.35 -37.37 -6.95
N ARG A 408 20.47 -37.54 -6.25
CA ARG A 408 20.96 -36.62 -5.22
C ARG A 408 22.33 -36.13 -5.66
N ALA A 409 22.43 -34.87 -6.00
CA ALA A 409 23.66 -34.23 -6.45
C ALA A 409 24.09 -33.12 -5.49
N THR A 410 25.37 -33.08 -5.18
CA THR A 410 26.03 -32.00 -4.46
C THR A 410 27.25 -31.56 -5.26
N ASN A 411 27.57 -30.26 -5.26
CA ASN A 411 28.74 -29.70 -5.95
C ASN A 411 28.81 -30.08 -7.44
N LEU A 412 27.65 -30.01 -8.11
CA LEU A 412 27.54 -30.23 -9.55
C LEU A 412 27.90 -28.95 -10.29
N ASP A 413 28.86 -29.01 -11.21
CA ASP A 413 29.16 -27.94 -12.16
C ASP A 413 28.86 -28.43 -13.58
N LEU A 414 27.83 -27.89 -14.22
CA LEU A 414 27.43 -28.21 -15.59
C LEU A 414 27.60 -26.97 -16.48
N ARG A 415 28.40 -27.08 -17.54
CA ARG A 415 28.71 -25.99 -18.47
C ARG A 415 28.53 -26.40 -19.92
N ASP A 416 28.14 -25.45 -20.76
CA ASP A 416 28.08 -25.58 -22.22
C ASP A 416 27.31 -26.82 -22.70
N ALA A 417 26.17 -27.10 -22.08
CA ALA A 417 25.24 -28.14 -22.54
C ALA A 417 24.12 -27.53 -23.39
N THR A 418 23.60 -28.26 -24.38
CA THR A 418 22.42 -27.81 -25.15
C THR A 418 21.16 -27.76 -24.28
N GLN A 419 21.04 -28.67 -23.32
CA GLN A 419 20.04 -28.67 -22.25
C GLN A 419 20.74 -29.04 -20.94
N GLY A 420 20.32 -28.46 -19.83
CA GLY A 420 20.94 -28.74 -18.54
C GLY A 420 20.49 -30.09 -17.94
N LEU A 421 19.60 -30.02 -16.95
CA LEU A 421 19.06 -31.14 -16.20
C LEU A 421 17.60 -31.36 -16.58
N ILE A 422 17.21 -32.61 -16.84
CA ILE A 422 15.85 -32.98 -17.25
C ILE A 422 15.35 -34.06 -16.29
N ALA A 423 14.24 -33.79 -15.59
CA ALA A 423 13.57 -34.73 -14.69
C ALA A 423 12.13 -35.00 -15.16
N LEU A 424 11.81 -36.25 -15.47
CA LEU A 424 10.52 -36.64 -16.07
C LEU A 424 9.87 -37.80 -15.31
N THR A 425 8.54 -37.90 -15.38
CA THR A 425 7.77 -39.11 -15.07
C THR A 425 8.13 -39.75 -13.71
N GLY A 426 7.77 -39.08 -12.62
CA GLY A 426 7.99 -39.54 -11.25
C GLY A 426 9.43 -39.43 -10.75
N ALA A 427 10.36 -38.93 -11.58
CA ALA A 427 11.74 -38.72 -11.14
C ALA A 427 11.83 -37.73 -9.97
N ARG A 428 12.80 -37.96 -9.08
CA ARG A 428 13.15 -37.07 -7.98
C ARG A 428 14.58 -36.58 -8.18
N LEU A 429 14.76 -35.27 -8.28
CA LEU A 429 16.08 -34.63 -8.40
C LEU A 429 16.28 -33.68 -7.22
N VAL A 430 17.28 -33.98 -6.40
CA VAL A 430 17.76 -33.13 -5.30
C VAL A 430 19.13 -32.60 -5.69
N LEU A 431 19.29 -31.28 -5.79
CA LEU A 431 20.55 -30.63 -6.12
C LEU A 431 20.91 -29.60 -5.03
N SER A 432 22.11 -29.72 -4.48
CA SER A 432 22.64 -28.78 -3.49
C SER A 432 23.99 -28.22 -3.91
N HIS A 433 24.24 -26.92 -3.72
CA HIS A 433 25.51 -26.27 -4.06
C HIS A 433 25.89 -26.50 -5.54
N GLY A 434 25.00 -26.12 -6.45
CA GLY A 434 25.11 -26.45 -7.89
C GLY A 434 25.31 -25.23 -8.78
N SER A 435 25.99 -25.40 -9.90
CA SER A 435 26.10 -24.42 -10.99
C SER A 435 25.68 -25.08 -12.30
N VAL A 436 24.70 -24.49 -12.99
CA VAL A 436 24.25 -24.95 -14.31
C VAL A 436 24.30 -23.79 -15.30
N ARG A 437 25.00 -24.02 -16.41
CA ARG A 437 25.09 -23.14 -17.57
C ARG A 437 24.83 -23.96 -18.84
N SER A 438 23.79 -23.60 -19.57
CA SER A 438 23.30 -24.32 -20.74
C SER A 438 22.87 -23.34 -21.83
N SER A 439 22.95 -23.71 -23.11
CA SER A 439 22.40 -22.85 -24.16
C SER A 439 20.87 -22.91 -24.21
N GLY A 440 20.24 -24.04 -23.86
CA GLY A 440 18.79 -24.19 -23.73
C GLY A 440 18.28 -24.11 -22.29
N GLU A 441 17.22 -24.84 -21.94
CA GLU A 441 16.66 -24.83 -20.57
C GLU A 441 17.67 -25.43 -19.58
N MET A 442 17.86 -24.79 -18.43
CA MET A 442 18.84 -25.29 -17.43
C MET A 442 18.27 -26.42 -16.60
N ILE A 443 17.03 -26.30 -16.15
CA ILE A 443 16.34 -27.38 -15.45
C ILE A 443 14.94 -27.51 -16.04
N ARG A 444 14.62 -28.68 -16.58
CA ARG A 444 13.28 -29.01 -17.08
C ARG A 444 12.65 -30.09 -16.21
N ALA A 445 11.42 -29.87 -15.76
CA ALA A 445 10.65 -30.88 -15.03
C ALA A 445 9.24 -31.09 -15.62
N ALA A 446 8.82 -32.37 -15.64
CA ALA A 446 7.46 -32.77 -16.03
C ALA A 446 7.02 -33.99 -15.21
N GLY A 447 6.01 -33.83 -14.36
CA GLY A 447 5.56 -34.86 -13.43
C GLY A 447 6.66 -35.37 -12.49
N ALA A 448 7.59 -34.49 -12.10
CA ALA A 448 8.77 -34.80 -11.30
C ALA A 448 8.81 -33.98 -10.02
N HIS A 449 9.66 -34.40 -9.07
CA HIS A 449 9.91 -33.68 -7.81
C HIS A 449 11.32 -33.07 -7.85
N LEU A 450 11.40 -31.75 -7.75
CA LEU A 450 12.64 -30.99 -7.72
C LEU A 450 12.88 -30.37 -6.34
N GLU A 451 14.06 -30.60 -5.77
CA GLU A 451 14.57 -29.90 -4.59
C GLU A 451 15.90 -29.23 -4.96
N LEU A 452 15.94 -27.90 -4.93
CA LEU A 452 17.12 -27.09 -5.26
C LEU A 452 17.53 -26.27 -4.04
N ASP A 453 18.80 -26.31 -3.66
CA ASP A 453 19.34 -25.59 -2.52
C ASP A 453 20.72 -25.01 -2.85
N ASP A 454 20.87 -23.69 -2.78
CA ASP A 454 22.09 -22.97 -3.19
C ASP A 454 22.53 -23.33 -4.62
N VAL A 455 21.69 -22.95 -5.59
CA VAL A 455 21.88 -23.29 -7.00
C VAL A 455 21.98 -22.02 -7.83
N VAL A 456 23.01 -21.96 -8.67
CA VAL A 456 23.21 -20.89 -9.66
C VAL A 456 22.89 -21.41 -11.04
N LEU A 457 21.97 -20.73 -11.71
CA LEU A 457 21.53 -21.01 -13.06
C LEU A 457 21.87 -19.78 -13.93
N SER A 458 22.76 -19.91 -14.92
CA SER A 458 23.18 -18.76 -15.74
C SER A 458 23.30 -18.99 -17.25
N SER A 459 23.17 -17.90 -18.01
CA SER A 459 23.54 -17.75 -19.43
C SER A 459 22.84 -18.70 -20.41
N THR A 460 21.54 -18.51 -20.64
CA THR A 460 20.75 -19.34 -21.58
C THR A 460 19.91 -18.53 -22.55
N VAL A 461 19.55 -19.13 -23.68
CA VAL A 461 18.48 -18.59 -24.55
C VAL A 461 17.09 -19.12 -24.16
N GLY A 462 16.99 -19.96 -23.12
CA GLY A 462 15.77 -20.60 -22.67
C GLY A 462 15.30 -20.14 -21.29
N ALA A 463 14.51 -20.99 -20.62
CA ALA A 463 14.14 -20.78 -19.22
C ALA A 463 15.26 -21.28 -18.29
N GLY A 464 15.49 -20.61 -17.16
CA GLY A 464 16.34 -21.16 -16.11
C GLY A 464 15.72 -22.42 -15.52
N ILE A 465 14.53 -22.29 -14.96
CA ILE A 465 13.70 -23.45 -14.59
C ILE A 465 12.47 -23.48 -15.50
N GLY A 466 12.25 -24.58 -16.21
CA GLY A 466 11.09 -24.81 -17.07
C GLY A 466 10.24 -25.99 -16.62
N VAL A 467 9.07 -25.72 -16.07
CA VAL A 467 7.99 -26.69 -15.83
C VAL A 467 6.89 -26.40 -16.85
N LYS A 468 6.70 -27.30 -17.81
CA LYS A 468 5.90 -27.05 -19.04
C LYS A 468 4.71 -27.99 -19.25
N THR A 469 4.26 -28.71 -18.24
CA THR A 469 3.29 -29.80 -18.42
C THR A 469 2.20 -29.83 -17.35
N ALA A 470 0.99 -30.25 -17.76
CA ALA A 470 -0.14 -30.51 -16.87
C ALA A 470 0.12 -31.65 -15.85
N ASP A 471 1.19 -32.41 -16.02
CA ASP A 471 1.52 -33.58 -15.18
C ASP A 471 1.96 -33.23 -13.74
N GLY A 472 1.86 -31.97 -13.31
CA GLY A 472 1.90 -31.59 -11.90
C GLY A 472 3.27 -31.76 -11.21
N ALA A 473 4.32 -31.08 -11.68
CA ALA A 473 5.61 -31.13 -11.00
C ALA A 473 5.57 -30.43 -9.62
N THR A 474 6.35 -30.95 -8.66
CA THR A 474 6.59 -30.28 -7.37
C THR A 474 7.97 -29.65 -7.38
N VAL A 475 8.06 -28.36 -7.08
CA VAL A 475 9.34 -27.62 -7.06
C VAL A 475 9.52 -26.98 -5.69
N VAL A 476 10.61 -27.32 -5.01
CA VAL A 476 11.07 -26.65 -3.79
C VAL A 476 12.45 -26.08 -4.09
N ALA A 477 12.58 -24.75 -4.12
CA ALA A 477 13.84 -24.10 -4.38
C ALA A 477 14.18 -23.11 -3.26
N ARG A 478 15.43 -23.13 -2.79
CA ARG A 478 15.96 -22.20 -1.79
C ARG A 478 17.31 -21.67 -2.26
N GLN A 479 17.60 -20.40 -1.98
CA GLN A 479 18.90 -19.80 -2.30
C GLN A 479 19.22 -19.94 -3.80
N LEU A 480 18.24 -19.60 -4.64
CA LEU A 480 18.32 -19.81 -6.07
C LEU A 480 18.76 -18.52 -6.76
N HIS A 481 19.80 -18.58 -7.59
CA HIS A 481 20.20 -17.47 -8.44
C HIS A 481 19.95 -17.82 -9.91
N VAL A 482 19.15 -17.02 -10.60
CA VAL A 482 18.89 -17.16 -12.03
C VAL A 482 19.30 -15.89 -12.75
N ASP A 483 20.26 -15.99 -13.67
CA ASP A 483 20.86 -14.82 -14.30
C ASP A 483 21.06 -14.98 -15.82
N ASN A 484 20.80 -13.91 -16.57
CA ASN A 484 21.07 -13.84 -18.01
C ASN A 484 20.38 -14.96 -18.81
N VAL A 485 19.06 -15.00 -18.75
CA VAL A 485 18.21 -16.03 -19.39
C VAL A 485 17.11 -15.40 -20.24
N PHE A 486 16.36 -16.19 -21.01
CA PHE A 486 15.14 -15.68 -21.64
C PHE A 486 14.00 -15.56 -20.63
N ARG A 487 13.74 -16.63 -19.86
CA ARG A 487 12.81 -16.62 -18.72
C ARG A 487 13.53 -17.09 -17.46
N GLY A 488 13.34 -16.42 -16.34
CA GLY A 488 13.94 -16.87 -15.07
C GLY A 488 13.38 -18.23 -14.67
N MET A 489 12.11 -18.27 -14.29
CA MET A 489 11.38 -19.47 -13.89
C MET A 489 10.02 -19.53 -14.58
N GLU A 490 9.72 -20.64 -15.22
CA GLU A 490 8.41 -20.96 -15.80
C GLU A 490 7.81 -22.13 -15.00
N LEU A 491 6.85 -21.83 -14.13
CA LEU A 491 6.26 -22.73 -13.14
C LEU A 491 4.83 -23.11 -13.56
N CYS A 492 4.67 -23.62 -14.78
CA CYS A 492 3.37 -23.88 -15.37
C CYS A 492 2.86 -25.30 -15.05
N GLY A 493 1.70 -25.37 -14.39
CA GLY A 493 1.11 -26.59 -13.84
C GLY A 493 1.81 -27.10 -12.58
N ALA A 494 2.75 -26.33 -12.01
CA ALA A 494 3.56 -26.76 -10.88
C ALA A 494 2.89 -26.45 -9.53
N THR A 495 3.17 -27.28 -8.52
CA THR A 495 3.10 -26.84 -7.12
C THR A 495 4.51 -26.40 -6.71
N ALA A 496 4.70 -25.10 -6.52
CA ALA A 496 6.04 -24.54 -6.31
C ALA A 496 6.14 -23.76 -5.00
N THR A 497 7.26 -23.92 -4.30
CA THR A 497 7.70 -23.06 -3.20
C THR A 497 9.12 -22.62 -3.47
N VAL A 498 9.32 -21.32 -3.66
CA VAL A 498 10.63 -20.71 -3.91
C VAL A 498 10.91 -19.71 -2.80
N SER A 499 12.06 -19.83 -2.14
CA SER A 499 12.51 -18.85 -1.16
C SER A 499 13.94 -18.38 -1.41
N ASP A 500 14.23 -17.14 -1.01
CA ASP A 500 15.59 -16.57 -1.07
C ASP A 500 16.17 -16.60 -2.48
N ALA A 501 15.41 -16.15 -3.47
CA ALA A 501 15.81 -16.24 -4.87
C ALA A 501 16.10 -14.87 -5.49
N VAL A 502 17.10 -14.83 -6.38
CA VAL A 502 17.43 -13.68 -7.21
C VAL A 502 17.25 -14.05 -8.67
N VAL A 503 16.46 -13.27 -9.40
CA VAL A 503 16.28 -13.39 -10.84
C VAL A 503 16.72 -12.10 -11.51
N SER A 504 17.81 -12.12 -12.27
CA SER A 504 18.36 -10.92 -12.89
C SER A 504 18.62 -11.06 -14.39
N ARG A 505 18.58 -9.92 -15.10
CA ARG A 505 19.00 -9.79 -16.50
C ARG A 505 18.33 -10.79 -17.44
N SER A 506 17.06 -11.08 -17.21
CA SER A 506 16.27 -11.93 -18.12
C SER A 506 15.70 -11.10 -19.27
N SER A 507 15.81 -11.60 -20.50
CA SER A 507 15.31 -10.88 -21.69
C SER A 507 13.80 -10.97 -21.91
N GLY A 508 13.08 -11.76 -21.09
CA GLY A 508 11.63 -11.92 -21.10
C GLY A 508 11.03 -11.76 -19.70
N THR A 509 10.42 -12.83 -19.17
CA THR A 509 9.77 -12.81 -17.85
C THR A 509 10.71 -13.35 -16.77
N GLY A 510 10.80 -12.68 -15.62
CA GLY A 510 11.50 -13.18 -14.44
C GLY A 510 10.87 -14.48 -13.94
N ILE A 511 9.61 -14.42 -13.49
CA ILE A 511 8.86 -15.58 -13.00
C ILE A 511 7.50 -15.63 -13.69
N LEU A 512 7.20 -16.73 -14.37
CA LEU A 512 5.88 -17.04 -14.93
C LEU A 512 5.24 -18.15 -14.09
N ALA A 513 4.21 -17.81 -13.32
CA ALA A 513 3.39 -18.75 -12.55
C ALA A 513 2.10 -19.04 -13.31
N CYS A 514 1.88 -20.28 -13.73
CA CYS A 514 0.63 -20.62 -14.42
C CYS A 514 0.01 -21.96 -14.04
N GLY A 515 -1.32 -22.09 -14.02
CA GLY A 515 -2.04 -23.36 -13.85
C GLY A 515 -1.92 -24.11 -12.49
N GLY A 516 -1.04 -23.69 -11.58
CA GLY A 516 -0.81 -24.37 -10.29
C GLY A 516 -0.51 -23.39 -9.13
N PRO A 517 -0.53 -23.87 -7.87
CA PRO A 517 -0.24 -23.03 -6.71
C PRO A 517 1.25 -22.72 -6.60
N VAL A 518 1.59 -21.44 -6.48
CA VAL A 518 2.98 -20.97 -6.38
C VAL A 518 3.14 -20.11 -5.12
N LYS A 519 4.11 -20.44 -4.29
CA LYS A 519 4.51 -19.66 -3.11
C LYS A 519 5.91 -19.11 -3.31
N LEU A 520 6.07 -17.80 -3.18
CA LEU A 520 7.30 -17.05 -3.36
C LEU A 520 7.60 -16.28 -2.07
N GLU A 521 8.81 -16.42 -1.52
CA GLU A 521 9.22 -15.70 -0.29
C GLU A 521 10.62 -15.11 -0.46
N ARG A 522 10.81 -13.82 -0.14
CA ARG A 522 12.11 -13.14 -0.24
C ARG A 522 12.72 -13.27 -1.63
N ILE A 523 12.02 -12.73 -2.62
CA ILE A 523 12.42 -12.79 -4.02
C ILE A 523 12.90 -11.41 -4.47
N SER A 524 14.06 -11.36 -5.11
CA SER A 524 14.56 -10.16 -5.78
C SER A 524 14.56 -10.38 -7.29
N ILE A 525 13.90 -9.50 -8.03
CA ILE A 525 13.85 -9.54 -9.50
C ILE A 525 14.38 -8.23 -10.06
N SER A 526 15.35 -8.28 -10.98
CA SER A 526 15.88 -7.05 -11.59
C SER A 526 16.23 -7.17 -13.05
N ASP A 527 16.15 -6.05 -13.77
CA ASP A 527 16.57 -5.97 -15.18
C ASP A 527 15.85 -6.98 -16.09
N VAL A 528 14.52 -7.06 -15.94
CA VAL A 528 13.64 -7.93 -16.73
C VAL A 528 12.47 -7.14 -17.30
N PRO A 529 12.01 -7.41 -18.54
CA PRO A 529 10.79 -6.78 -19.06
C PRO A 529 9.55 -6.98 -18.19
N VAL A 530 9.34 -8.20 -17.66
CA VAL A 530 8.21 -8.52 -16.76
C VAL A 530 8.75 -9.29 -15.55
N GLY A 531 8.50 -8.81 -14.33
CA GLY A 531 8.97 -9.39 -13.08
C GLY A 531 8.30 -10.72 -12.76
N LEU A 532 7.06 -10.65 -12.28
CA LEU A 532 6.17 -11.77 -11.94
C LEU A 532 4.90 -11.72 -12.79
N ASP A 533 4.67 -12.76 -13.60
CA ASP A 533 3.50 -12.93 -14.45
C ASP A 533 2.67 -14.11 -13.94
N VAL A 534 1.42 -13.87 -13.54
CA VAL A 534 0.52 -14.88 -12.95
C VAL A 534 -0.67 -15.12 -13.89
N ARG A 535 -0.82 -16.36 -14.38
CA ARG A 535 -1.87 -16.75 -15.34
C ARG A 535 -2.62 -17.99 -14.89
N GLN A 536 -3.93 -17.91 -14.70
CA GLN A 536 -4.74 -19.09 -14.32
C GLN A 536 -4.14 -19.86 -13.12
N ALA A 537 -3.53 -19.14 -12.18
CA ALA A 537 -2.80 -19.69 -11.04
C ALA A 537 -3.20 -18.97 -9.76
N LYS A 538 -2.98 -19.65 -8.62
CA LYS A 538 -3.04 -19.02 -7.30
C LYS A 538 -1.61 -18.81 -6.82
N ALA A 539 -1.18 -17.55 -6.80
CA ALA A 539 0.15 -17.19 -6.35
C ALA A 539 0.09 -16.47 -5.01
N ARG A 540 1.05 -16.75 -4.13
CA ARG A 540 1.33 -15.95 -2.95
C ARG A 540 2.78 -15.52 -3.00
N ALA A 541 3.05 -14.22 -2.93
CA ALA A 541 4.38 -13.66 -2.89
C ALA A 541 4.54 -12.79 -1.64
N SER A 542 5.59 -13.04 -0.87
CA SER A 542 5.98 -12.18 0.25
C SER A 542 7.42 -11.72 0.15
N ASP A 543 7.71 -10.52 0.64
CA ASP A 543 9.04 -9.90 0.60
C ASP A 543 9.60 -9.83 -0.84
N LEU A 544 8.82 -9.28 -1.76
CA LEU A 544 9.20 -9.13 -3.17
C LEU A 544 9.93 -7.80 -3.39
N ASP A 545 11.14 -7.84 -3.93
CA ASP A 545 11.87 -6.65 -4.41
C ASP A 545 12.04 -6.72 -5.93
N CYS A 546 11.73 -5.62 -6.61
CA CYS A 546 11.54 -5.61 -8.04
C CYS A 546 12.08 -4.31 -8.64
N ARG A 547 13.11 -4.40 -9.49
CA ARG A 547 13.88 -3.22 -9.90
C ARG A 547 14.17 -3.17 -11.39
N ARG A 548 14.02 -1.98 -12.01
CA ARG A 548 14.36 -1.76 -13.42
C ARG A 548 13.65 -2.77 -14.33
N VAL A 549 12.35 -2.89 -14.13
CA VAL A 549 11.49 -3.80 -14.89
C VAL A 549 10.42 -3.04 -15.65
N GLY A 550 9.94 -3.56 -16.78
CA GLY A 550 8.81 -2.95 -17.48
C GLY A 550 7.56 -3.03 -16.59
N PHE A 551 7.13 -4.26 -16.29
CA PHE A 551 6.06 -4.56 -15.35
C PHE A 551 6.65 -5.31 -14.18
N CYS A 552 6.41 -4.87 -12.94
CA CYS A 552 6.85 -5.69 -11.82
C CYS A 552 5.95 -6.91 -11.61
N VAL A 553 4.64 -6.71 -11.51
CA VAL A 553 3.68 -7.78 -11.34
C VAL A 553 2.56 -7.64 -12.36
N GLU A 554 2.25 -8.73 -13.07
CA GLU A 554 1.13 -8.83 -13.99
C GLU A 554 0.22 -10.00 -13.56
N VAL A 555 -1.06 -9.72 -13.31
CA VAL A 555 -2.08 -10.70 -12.92
C VAL A 555 -3.12 -10.80 -14.02
N LEU A 556 -3.13 -11.92 -14.74
CA LEU A 556 -3.96 -12.14 -15.93
C LEU A 556 -5.29 -12.86 -15.61
N GLU A 557 -6.12 -13.05 -16.64
CA GLU A 557 -7.43 -13.68 -16.52
C GLU A 557 -7.37 -15.04 -15.78
N GLY A 558 -8.23 -15.20 -14.78
CA GLY A 558 -8.33 -16.41 -13.97
C GLY A 558 -7.21 -16.60 -12.94
N ALA A 559 -6.30 -15.63 -12.80
CA ALA A 559 -5.28 -15.63 -11.75
C ALA A 559 -5.78 -14.98 -10.44
N GLU A 560 -5.26 -15.50 -9.32
CA GLU A 560 -5.42 -14.92 -7.99
C GLU A 560 -4.02 -14.70 -7.39
N LEU A 561 -3.73 -13.48 -6.95
CA LEU A 561 -2.46 -13.14 -6.30
C LEU A 561 -2.70 -12.58 -4.88
N GLU A 562 -1.97 -13.10 -3.90
CA GLU A 562 -1.74 -12.48 -2.60
C GLU A 562 -0.30 -11.95 -2.56
N LEU A 563 -0.14 -10.63 -2.56
CA LEU A 563 1.15 -9.94 -2.50
C LEU A 563 1.28 -9.22 -1.15
N ASP A 564 2.34 -9.53 -0.41
CA ASP A 564 2.56 -9.03 0.94
C ASP A 564 4.00 -8.52 1.08
N HIS A 565 4.22 -7.31 1.59
CA HIS A 565 5.55 -6.70 1.70
C HIS A 565 6.30 -6.68 0.36
N ALA A 566 5.98 -5.71 -0.49
CA ALA A 566 6.62 -5.59 -1.80
C ALA A 566 7.23 -4.21 -2.02
N TRP A 567 8.44 -4.19 -2.59
CA TRP A 567 9.16 -2.99 -2.98
C TRP A 567 9.40 -3.01 -4.49
N VAL A 568 8.97 -1.95 -5.15
CA VAL A 568 9.09 -1.80 -6.60
C VAL A 568 9.79 -0.49 -6.93
N ALA A 569 10.87 -0.53 -7.72
CA ALA A 569 11.65 0.66 -8.04
C ALA A 569 12.09 0.72 -9.51
N GLY A 570 11.97 1.90 -10.13
CA GLY A 570 12.42 2.14 -11.49
C GLY A 570 11.67 1.29 -12.52
N VAL A 571 10.35 1.25 -12.41
CA VAL A 571 9.49 0.44 -13.28
C VAL A 571 8.56 1.29 -14.12
N ASN A 572 8.05 0.72 -15.23
CA ASN A 572 6.98 1.40 -15.96
C ASN A 572 5.64 1.24 -15.25
N ILE A 573 5.29 -0.01 -14.90
CA ILE A 573 4.09 -0.32 -14.12
C ILE A 573 4.47 -1.19 -12.92
N GLY A 574 4.04 -0.80 -11.73
CA GLY A 574 4.26 -1.57 -10.52
C GLY A 574 3.45 -2.87 -10.52
N VAL A 575 2.14 -2.76 -10.33
CA VAL A 575 1.24 -3.92 -10.41
C VAL A 575 0.16 -3.67 -11.46
N CYS A 576 -0.02 -4.60 -12.39
CA CYS A 576 -1.09 -4.58 -13.39
C CYS A 576 -2.01 -5.78 -13.18
N VAL A 577 -3.29 -5.54 -12.91
CA VAL A 577 -4.33 -6.58 -12.76
C VAL A 577 -5.25 -6.49 -13.96
N GLN A 578 -5.15 -7.43 -14.88
CA GLN A 578 -5.93 -7.46 -16.12
C GLN A 578 -7.37 -7.97 -15.89
N PRO A 579 -8.27 -7.82 -16.88
CA PRO A 579 -9.66 -8.28 -16.74
C PRO A 579 -9.74 -9.77 -16.34
N GLY A 580 -10.58 -10.06 -15.34
CA GLY A 580 -10.75 -11.41 -14.79
C GLY A 580 -9.64 -11.87 -13.84
N GLY A 581 -8.61 -11.07 -13.61
CA GLY A 581 -7.61 -11.27 -12.55
C GLY A 581 -8.10 -10.75 -11.19
N ARG A 582 -7.53 -11.30 -10.11
CA ARG A 582 -7.79 -10.87 -8.74
C ARG A 582 -6.49 -10.69 -7.97
N ALA A 583 -6.34 -9.57 -7.26
CA ALA A 583 -5.16 -9.33 -6.42
C ALA A 583 -5.53 -8.79 -5.05
N THR A 584 -4.87 -9.27 -4.00
CA THR A 584 -4.81 -8.63 -2.68
C THR A 584 -3.37 -8.23 -2.43
N ILE A 585 -3.13 -6.94 -2.23
CA ILE A 585 -1.81 -6.33 -2.12
C ILE A 585 -1.73 -5.62 -0.76
N SER A 586 -0.77 -6.00 0.08
CA SER A 586 -0.54 -5.41 1.40
C SER A 586 0.93 -5.01 1.57
N ASP A 587 1.18 -3.90 2.27
CA ASP A 587 2.52 -3.39 2.57
C ASP A 587 3.36 -3.17 1.30
N PHE A 588 2.82 -2.34 0.40
CA PHE A 588 3.35 -2.14 -0.94
C PHE A 588 4.01 -0.78 -1.07
N THR A 589 5.29 -0.74 -1.43
CA THR A 589 5.97 0.49 -1.82
C THR A 589 6.34 0.43 -3.29
N ALA A 590 5.91 1.42 -4.06
CA ALA A 590 6.33 1.60 -5.44
C ALA A 590 6.92 2.99 -5.63
N THR A 591 8.09 3.04 -6.28
CA THR A 591 8.71 4.29 -6.72
C THR A 591 9.03 4.22 -8.20
N GLY A 592 8.46 5.14 -8.97
CA GLY A 592 8.75 5.27 -10.39
C GLY A 592 10.10 5.93 -10.66
N GLU A 593 10.60 5.73 -11.87
CA GLU A 593 11.45 6.71 -12.55
C GLU A 593 10.56 7.47 -13.56
N MET A 594 10.91 8.70 -13.94
CA MET A 594 10.05 9.73 -14.58
C MET A 594 9.33 9.36 -15.92
N VAL A 595 9.32 8.10 -16.34
CA VAL A 595 8.66 7.62 -17.58
C VAL A 595 7.66 6.49 -17.32
N GLY A 596 7.42 6.09 -16.06
CA GLY A 596 6.41 5.08 -15.77
C GLY A 596 5.00 5.52 -16.14
N GLU A 597 4.08 4.55 -16.26
CA GLU A 597 2.66 4.80 -16.56
C GLU A 597 1.81 4.76 -15.29
N ALA A 598 2.04 3.80 -14.37
CA ALA A 598 1.24 3.66 -13.16
C ALA A 598 1.97 2.93 -12.01
N GLY A 599 1.74 3.33 -10.76
CA GLY A 599 2.13 2.52 -9.60
C GLY A 599 1.32 1.23 -9.51
N VAL A 600 -0.02 1.35 -9.58
CA VAL A 600 -0.96 0.21 -9.66
C VAL A 600 -1.98 0.49 -10.75
N GLU A 601 -2.16 -0.45 -11.68
CA GLU A 601 -3.21 -0.46 -12.70
C GLU A 601 -4.13 -1.65 -12.47
N SER A 602 -5.45 -1.42 -12.43
CA SER A 602 -6.45 -2.48 -12.20
C SER A 602 -7.60 -2.41 -13.20
N GLN A 603 -7.76 -3.49 -13.96
CA GLN A 603 -8.92 -3.82 -14.79
C GLN A 603 -9.68 -5.06 -14.24
N GLY A 604 -9.14 -5.70 -13.20
CA GLY A 604 -9.77 -6.79 -12.45
C GLY A 604 -10.28 -6.36 -11.07
N ALA A 605 -10.39 -7.31 -10.14
CA ALA A 605 -10.78 -7.03 -8.76
C ALA A 605 -9.54 -6.95 -7.85
N THR A 606 -9.31 -5.77 -7.27
CA THR A 606 -8.07 -5.47 -6.52
C THR A 606 -8.38 -4.95 -5.12
N ILE A 607 -7.70 -5.49 -4.12
CA ILE A 607 -7.67 -4.95 -2.75
C ILE A 607 -6.24 -4.46 -2.49
N LEU A 608 -6.09 -3.18 -2.14
CA LEU A 608 -4.81 -2.54 -1.84
C LEU A 608 -4.83 -2.01 -0.40
N ARG A 609 -3.87 -2.44 0.43
CA ARG A 609 -3.77 -2.06 1.85
C ARG A 609 -2.37 -1.57 2.16
N ARG A 610 -2.24 -0.48 2.93
CA ARG A 610 -0.94 0.07 3.37
C ARG A 610 0.02 0.19 2.20
N ALA A 611 -0.28 1.10 1.29
CA ALA A 611 0.52 1.29 0.09
C ALA A 611 1.10 2.69 0.01
N ARG A 612 2.36 2.79 -0.41
CA ARG A 612 3.04 4.05 -0.72
C ARG A 612 3.49 4.06 -2.17
N ILE A 613 2.99 5.00 -2.96
CA ILE A 613 3.27 5.10 -4.39
C ILE A 613 3.85 6.48 -4.66
N SER A 614 5.09 6.56 -5.15
CA SER A 614 5.75 7.84 -5.36
C SER A 614 6.48 7.96 -6.70
N ARG A 615 6.65 9.19 -7.17
CA ARG A 615 7.54 9.53 -8.31
C ARG A 615 7.22 8.82 -9.62
N PHE A 616 5.94 8.51 -9.89
CA PHE A 616 5.50 8.00 -11.19
C PHE A 616 5.21 9.13 -12.16
N ALA A 617 5.44 8.90 -13.45
CA ALA A 617 4.76 9.68 -14.48
C ALA A 617 3.39 9.03 -14.76
N GLY A 618 2.40 9.79 -15.19
CA GLY A 618 1.07 9.22 -15.44
C GLY A 618 0.25 9.09 -14.16
N PHE A 619 0.19 7.88 -13.61
CA PHE A 619 -0.77 7.54 -12.56
C PHE A 619 -0.13 7.02 -11.27
N GLY A 620 -0.70 7.37 -10.12
CA GLY A 620 -0.44 6.64 -8.88
C GLY A 620 -1.16 5.30 -8.90
N VAL A 621 -2.50 5.37 -8.87
CA VAL A 621 -3.42 4.25 -9.02
C VAL A 621 -4.36 4.51 -10.20
N ALA A 622 -4.42 3.60 -11.16
CA ALA A 622 -5.33 3.64 -12.31
C ALA A 622 -6.30 2.45 -12.27
N VAL A 623 -7.60 2.70 -12.49
CA VAL A 623 -8.63 1.67 -12.50
C VAL A 623 -9.49 1.79 -13.76
N HIS A 624 -9.55 0.73 -14.56
CA HIS A 624 -10.25 0.72 -15.85
C HIS A 624 -11.27 -0.42 -15.91
N ALA A 625 -12.56 -0.10 -15.80
CA ALA A 625 -13.64 -1.08 -15.88
C ALA A 625 -13.52 -2.25 -14.86
N GLY A 626 -12.98 -1.97 -13.67
CA GLY A 626 -12.74 -2.95 -12.61
C GLY A 626 -13.32 -2.56 -11.25
N GLU A 627 -12.98 -3.34 -10.23
CA GLU A 627 -13.31 -3.07 -8.83
C GLU A 627 -12.02 -2.85 -8.04
N LEU A 628 -11.92 -1.75 -7.29
CA LEU A 628 -10.78 -1.51 -6.42
C LEU A 628 -11.23 -1.08 -5.02
N SER A 629 -10.72 -1.76 -4.00
CA SER A 629 -10.82 -1.32 -2.60
C SER A 629 -9.43 -0.96 -2.08
N GLY A 630 -9.23 0.28 -1.70
CA GLY A 630 -7.98 0.81 -1.16
C GLY A 630 -8.12 1.24 0.30
N SER A 631 -7.18 0.86 1.17
CA SER A 631 -7.08 1.42 2.51
C SER A 631 -5.65 1.77 2.90
N ASP A 632 -5.47 2.85 3.65
CA ASP A 632 -4.15 3.30 4.13
C ASP A 632 -3.19 3.58 2.97
N LEU A 633 -3.56 4.50 2.08
CA LEU A 633 -2.78 4.81 0.87
C LEU A 633 -2.06 6.14 1.01
N GLU A 634 -0.77 6.17 0.71
CA GLU A 634 0.02 7.38 0.51
C GLU A 634 0.45 7.46 -0.96
N ILE A 635 0.11 8.54 -1.65
CA ILE A 635 0.53 8.75 -3.04
C ILE A 635 1.18 10.13 -3.16
N ASP A 636 2.41 10.17 -3.65
CA ASP A 636 3.18 11.42 -3.76
C ASP A 636 3.96 11.63 -5.06
N ASP A 637 4.13 12.89 -5.44
CA ASP A 637 4.97 13.32 -6.57
C ASP A 637 4.68 12.60 -7.90
N ILE A 638 3.40 12.53 -8.28
CA ILE A 638 2.95 12.00 -9.58
C ILE A 638 3.11 13.07 -10.66
N THR A 639 4.16 12.92 -11.46
CA THR A 639 4.51 13.92 -12.47
C THR A 639 3.57 13.84 -13.67
N PRO A 640 2.97 14.97 -14.10
CA PRO A 640 2.21 15.01 -15.34
C PRO A 640 3.05 14.59 -16.55
N THR A 641 2.49 13.73 -17.39
CA THR A 641 3.08 13.42 -18.70
C THR A 641 3.00 14.64 -19.62
N VAL A 642 3.69 14.61 -20.75
CA VAL A 642 3.53 15.62 -21.82
C VAL A 642 2.10 15.73 -22.35
N GLU A 643 1.28 14.69 -22.14
CA GLU A 643 -0.15 14.67 -22.48
C GLU A 643 -1.04 15.23 -21.35
N GLY A 644 -0.43 15.68 -20.24
CA GLY A 644 -1.12 16.34 -19.11
C GLY A 644 -1.69 15.38 -18.06
N SER A 645 -1.49 14.06 -18.19
CA SER A 645 -2.14 13.05 -17.36
C SER A 645 -1.36 12.70 -16.09
N GLY A 646 -1.11 13.65 -15.19
CA GLY A 646 -0.51 13.37 -13.88
C GLY A 646 -1.57 13.19 -12.79
N VAL A 647 -2.10 11.98 -12.61
CA VAL A 647 -3.23 11.75 -11.69
C VAL A 647 -2.89 10.75 -10.58
N ALA A 648 -3.04 11.16 -9.31
CA ALA A 648 -2.73 10.25 -8.21
C ALA A 648 -3.72 9.07 -8.13
N VAL A 649 -5.02 9.29 -8.28
CA VAL A 649 -6.05 8.23 -8.40
C VAL A 649 -6.92 8.49 -9.63
N PHE A 650 -6.87 7.58 -10.60
CA PHE A 650 -7.62 7.66 -11.86
C PHE A 650 -8.61 6.50 -11.98
N ALA A 651 -9.90 6.79 -12.18
CA ALA A 651 -10.95 5.77 -12.33
C ALA A 651 -11.81 6.02 -13.58
N GLN A 652 -11.99 5.01 -14.45
CA GLN A 652 -12.81 5.16 -15.66
C GLN A 652 -13.64 3.93 -16.05
N ARG A 653 -14.62 4.14 -16.93
CA ARG A 653 -15.40 3.10 -17.64
C ARG A 653 -16.22 2.19 -16.72
N GLY A 654 -17.05 2.77 -15.86
CA GLY A 654 -17.93 1.97 -14.98
C GLY A 654 -17.26 1.39 -13.74
N THR A 655 -16.04 1.83 -13.41
CA THR A 655 -15.28 1.37 -12.24
C THR A 655 -16.04 1.56 -10.93
N THR A 656 -15.97 0.56 -10.05
CA THR A 656 -16.42 0.69 -8.66
C THR A 656 -15.22 0.81 -7.73
N GLY A 657 -15.15 1.88 -6.95
CA GLY A 657 -14.00 2.18 -6.08
C GLY A 657 -14.42 2.43 -4.64
N ARG A 658 -13.69 1.90 -3.67
CA ARG A 658 -13.86 2.24 -2.25
C ARG A 658 -12.50 2.54 -1.63
N PHE A 659 -12.34 3.75 -1.09
CA PHE A 659 -11.08 4.23 -0.55
C PHE A 659 -11.25 4.71 0.89
N GLU A 660 -10.38 4.26 1.78
CA GLU A 660 -10.41 4.60 3.21
C GLU A 660 -9.02 5.05 3.69
N ARG A 661 -8.90 6.18 4.37
CA ARG A 661 -7.62 6.73 4.86
C ARG A 661 -6.59 6.87 3.74
N VAL A 662 -6.86 7.79 2.81
CA VAL A 662 -5.97 8.08 1.67
C VAL A 662 -5.36 9.46 1.82
N ARG A 663 -4.05 9.55 1.65
CA ARG A 663 -3.29 10.80 1.62
C ARG A 663 -2.61 10.96 0.26
N LEU A 664 -2.99 12.01 -0.45
CA LEU A 664 -2.36 12.45 -1.70
C LEU A 664 -1.58 13.72 -1.41
N TRP A 665 -0.29 13.79 -1.76
CA TRP A 665 0.51 14.99 -1.51
C TRP A 665 1.61 15.22 -2.54
N GLY A 666 2.13 16.45 -2.59
CA GLY A 666 3.23 16.81 -3.50
C GLY A 666 2.74 17.19 -4.89
N ARG A 667 3.54 16.89 -5.92
CA ARG A 667 3.26 17.33 -7.29
C ARG A 667 2.32 16.37 -8.02
N HIS A 668 1.18 16.87 -8.51
CA HIS A 668 0.30 16.16 -9.42
C HIS A 668 -0.60 17.13 -10.19
N GLY A 669 -1.08 16.73 -11.37
CA GLY A 669 -2.01 17.49 -12.20
C GLY A 669 -3.45 17.44 -11.67
N SER A 670 -3.95 16.25 -11.34
CA SER A 670 -5.19 16.10 -10.58
C SER A 670 -4.97 15.05 -9.50
N SER A 671 -5.42 15.26 -8.28
CA SER A 671 -5.18 14.25 -7.22
C SER A 671 -6.12 13.06 -7.42
N LEU A 672 -7.40 13.32 -7.64
CA LEU A 672 -8.37 12.29 -7.98
C LEU A 672 -9.13 12.70 -9.24
N PHE A 673 -9.15 11.83 -10.24
CA PHE A 673 -9.91 12.03 -11.47
C PHE A 673 -10.75 10.80 -11.78
N ARG A 674 -12.04 11.03 -12.00
CA ARG A 674 -12.99 9.99 -12.40
C ARG A 674 -13.73 10.38 -13.66
N SER A 675 -13.95 9.41 -14.55
CA SER A 675 -14.74 9.63 -15.77
C SER A 675 -15.57 8.41 -16.20
N PHE A 676 -16.64 8.62 -16.95
CA PHE A 676 -17.44 7.57 -17.61
C PHE A 676 -18.07 6.50 -16.68
N GLY A 677 -18.74 6.92 -15.61
CA GLY A 677 -19.67 6.08 -14.82
C GLY A 677 -19.09 5.36 -13.59
N GLY A 678 -19.77 4.30 -13.13
CA GLY A 678 -19.38 3.49 -11.95
C GLY A 678 -19.86 4.08 -10.63
N ALA A 679 -19.30 3.68 -9.49
CA ALA A 679 -19.57 4.30 -8.19
C ALA A 679 -18.27 4.45 -7.38
N MET A 680 -18.08 5.56 -6.68
CA MET A 680 -16.95 5.71 -5.75
C MET A 680 -17.39 6.11 -4.35
N GLU A 681 -16.79 5.46 -3.36
CA GLU A 681 -16.91 5.78 -1.94
C GLU A 681 -15.54 6.21 -1.40
N LEU A 682 -15.44 7.43 -0.85
CA LEU A 682 -14.22 7.97 -0.25
C LEU A 682 -14.47 8.25 1.24
N ARG A 683 -13.61 7.73 2.10
CA ARG A 683 -13.65 7.96 3.55
C ARG A 683 -12.27 8.35 4.06
N ASP A 684 -12.21 9.38 4.90
CA ASP A 684 -10.97 9.90 5.47
C ASP A 684 -9.92 10.24 4.39
N PHE A 685 -10.29 11.11 3.45
CA PHE A 685 -9.48 11.46 2.29
C PHE A 685 -8.74 12.79 2.52
N ARG A 686 -7.43 12.84 2.28
CA ARG A 686 -6.61 14.05 2.44
C ARG A 686 -5.83 14.33 1.16
N VAL A 687 -5.87 15.57 0.71
CA VAL A 687 -5.19 16.05 -0.50
C VAL A 687 -4.37 17.29 -0.16
N GLU A 688 -3.09 17.28 -0.49
CA GLU A 688 -2.15 18.39 -0.38
C GLU A 688 -1.51 18.63 -1.76
N SER A 689 -2.19 19.42 -2.57
CA SER A 689 -1.84 19.62 -3.97
C SER A 689 -0.92 20.83 -4.18
N ASP A 690 0.06 20.67 -5.08
CA ASP A 690 0.87 21.81 -5.56
C ASP A 690 -0.04 22.80 -6.32
N PRO A 691 -0.17 24.05 -5.86
CA PRO A 691 -1.08 25.03 -6.46
C PRO A 691 -0.70 25.42 -7.90
N ASP A 692 0.54 25.15 -8.33
CA ASP A 692 1.03 25.55 -9.65
C ASP A 692 0.75 24.51 -10.76
N LEU A 693 0.38 23.28 -10.39
CA LEU A 693 0.34 22.16 -11.34
C LEU A 693 -1.06 21.61 -11.62
N GLY A 694 -2.07 21.92 -10.81
CA GLY A 694 -3.32 21.17 -10.83
C GLY A 694 -4.63 21.90 -11.13
N HIS A 695 -5.50 21.21 -11.90
CA HIS A 695 -6.85 21.66 -12.26
C HIS A 695 -7.82 21.50 -11.07
N ALA A 696 -8.06 20.28 -10.58
CA ALA A 696 -8.79 20.10 -9.33
C ALA A 696 -8.15 19.06 -8.44
N ALA A 697 -8.38 19.20 -7.13
CA ALA A 697 -7.97 18.19 -6.18
C ALA A 697 -8.82 16.91 -6.32
N ILE A 698 -10.13 17.05 -6.59
CA ILE A 698 -11.06 15.95 -6.88
C ILE A 698 -11.94 16.31 -8.07
N GLU A 699 -11.95 15.46 -9.10
CA GLU A 699 -12.77 15.62 -10.31
C GLU A 699 -13.70 14.42 -10.53
N ASN A 700 -15.00 14.68 -10.66
CA ASN A 700 -16.00 13.68 -11.00
C ASN A 700 -16.69 14.00 -12.33
N TRP A 701 -16.37 13.23 -13.37
CA TRP A 701 -16.94 13.35 -14.72
C TRP A 701 -18.02 12.29 -15.04
N GLY A 702 -18.70 11.72 -14.04
CA GLY A 702 -19.87 10.85 -14.25
C GLY A 702 -20.08 9.78 -13.17
N GLY A 703 -21.34 9.38 -12.94
CA GLY A 703 -21.76 8.38 -11.95
C GLY A 703 -21.78 8.87 -10.49
N PRO A 704 -22.37 8.12 -9.54
CA PRO A 704 -22.44 8.49 -8.13
C PRO A 704 -21.07 8.49 -7.44
N MET A 705 -20.80 9.50 -6.62
CA MET A 705 -19.64 9.59 -5.72
C MET A 705 -20.11 10.00 -4.32
N THR A 706 -19.67 9.27 -3.30
CA THR A 706 -19.90 9.63 -1.89
C THR A 706 -18.57 9.89 -1.20
N ILE A 707 -18.50 11.00 -0.46
CA ILE A 707 -17.32 11.45 0.28
C ILE A 707 -17.75 11.71 1.73
N ASP A 708 -17.37 10.80 2.63
CA ASP A 708 -17.75 10.89 4.04
C ASP A 708 -16.96 12.00 4.75
N ARG A 709 -15.63 12.04 4.54
CA ARG A 709 -14.73 13.01 5.15
C ARG A 709 -13.57 13.35 4.23
N VAL A 710 -13.36 14.63 3.96
CA VAL A 710 -12.27 15.11 3.10
C VAL A 710 -11.58 16.36 3.64
N SER A 711 -10.25 16.42 3.44
CA SER A 711 -9.45 17.64 3.62
C SER A 711 -8.67 17.92 2.33
N VAL A 712 -8.86 19.10 1.75
CA VAL A 712 -8.18 19.55 0.53
C VAL A 712 -7.40 20.83 0.83
N GLU A 713 -6.11 20.80 0.55
CA GLU A 713 -5.21 21.94 0.59
C GLU A 713 -4.58 22.15 -0.79
N GLY A 714 -4.74 23.35 -1.36
CA GLY A 714 -4.24 23.73 -2.68
C GLY A 714 -5.22 23.50 -3.84
N GLY A 715 -4.71 23.66 -5.07
CA GLY A 715 -5.44 23.41 -6.33
C GLY A 715 -6.23 24.60 -6.87
N GLU A 716 -6.44 24.63 -8.20
CA GLU A 716 -7.30 25.62 -8.86
C GLU A 716 -8.78 25.46 -8.44
N PHE A 717 -9.24 24.21 -8.36
CA PHE A 717 -10.48 23.80 -7.73
C PHE A 717 -10.21 22.86 -6.55
N GLY A 718 -10.91 23.04 -5.44
CA GLY A 718 -10.86 22.06 -4.35
C GLY A 718 -11.58 20.77 -4.74
N ILE A 719 -12.89 20.87 -5.01
CA ILE A 719 -13.73 19.75 -5.44
C ILE A 719 -14.55 20.17 -6.66
N LEU A 720 -14.54 19.35 -7.70
CA LEU A 720 -15.19 19.59 -8.97
C LEU A 720 -16.06 18.39 -9.36
N THR A 721 -17.33 18.65 -9.68
CA THR A 721 -18.22 17.68 -10.34
C THR A 721 -18.74 18.28 -11.65
N SER A 722 -18.70 17.49 -12.71
CA SER A 722 -19.05 17.93 -14.08
C SER A 722 -19.59 16.73 -14.87
N SER A 723 -20.46 16.94 -15.85
CA SER A 723 -20.83 15.84 -16.76
C SER A 723 -21.42 16.29 -18.08
N ASP A 724 -20.83 15.83 -19.16
CA ASP A 724 -21.45 15.96 -20.48
C ASP A 724 -22.51 14.87 -20.73
N VAL A 725 -22.54 13.80 -19.91
CA VAL A 725 -23.34 12.59 -20.16
C VAL A 725 -24.01 12.11 -18.87
N GLY A 726 -25.17 12.68 -18.58
CA GLY A 726 -26.00 12.34 -17.41
C GLY A 726 -25.76 13.28 -16.22
N ARG A 727 -26.45 13.02 -15.12
CA ARG A 727 -26.33 13.80 -13.88
C ARG A 727 -25.54 13.00 -12.85
N PRO A 728 -24.21 13.19 -12.73
CA PRO A 728 -23.47 12.61 -11.61
C PRO A 728 -24.04 13.18 -10.32
N ASP A 729 -24.21 12.31 -9.33
CA ASP A 729 -24.59 12.70 -7.98
C ASP A 729 -23.33 12.65 -7.11
N MET A 730 -22.96 13.77 -6.51
CA MET A 730 -21.87 13.84 -5.55
C MET A 730 -22.44 14.19 -4.18
N VAL A 731 -22.21 13.32 -3.20
CA VAL A 731 -22.58 13.55 -1.80
C VAL A 731 -21.31 13.74 -0.98
N LEU A 732 -21.19 14.88 -0.31
CA LEU A 732 -20.09 15.25 0.58
C LEU A 732 -20.66 15.51 1.99
N GLU A 733 -20.22 14.75 3.00
CA GLU A 733 -20.79 14.83 4.36
C GLU A 733 -19.97 15.65 5.38
N ASP A 734 -18.65 15.66 5.27
CA ASP A 734 -17.71 16.45 6.09
C ASP A 734 -16.53 16.92 5.21
N GLY A 735 -16.33 18.23 5.08
CA GLY A 735 -15.30 18.78 4.20
C GLY A 735 -14.52 19.96 4.78
N LEU A 736 -13.19 19.91 4.69
CA LEU A 736 -12.29 21.04 4.88
C LEU A 736 -11.60 21.37 3.55
N VAL A 737 -11.85 22.53 2.97
CA VAL A 737 -11.32 22.90 1.65
C VAL A 737 -10.58 24.23 1.75
N ALA A 738 -9.30 24.27 1.38
CA ALA A 738 -8.50 25.48 1.37
C ALA A 738 -7.74 25.62 0.04
N THR A 739 -8.15 26.54 -0.84
CA THR A 739 -7.49 26.75 -2.13
C THR A 739 -6.52 27.94 -2.07
N ASN A 740 -5.33 27.72 -1.50
CA ASN A 740 -4.33 28.78 -1.25
C ASN A 740 -3.54 29.19 -2.51
N VAL A 741 -4.20 29.52 -3.62
CA VAL A 741 -3.51 29.87 -4.89
C VAL A 741 -3.48 31.39 -5.10
N GLU A 742 -2.28 31.98 -5.24
CA GLU A 742 -2.09 33.43 -5.44
C GLU A 742 -2.30 33.90 -6.89
N VAL A 743 -2.28 32.99 -7.87
CA VAL A 743 -2.29 33.37 -9.30
C VAL A 743 -3.69 33.78 -9.76
N ALA A 744 -3.86 34.84 -10.54
CA ALA A 744 -5.17 35.26 -11.05
C ALA A 744 -5.63 34.42 -12.26
N ALA A 745 -6.25 33.25 -12.04
CA ALA A 745 -6.94 32.50 -13.10
C ALA A 745 -8.47 32.69 -13.03
N SER A 746 -9.15 32.51 -14.17
CA SER A 746 -10.52 32.99 -14.38
C SER A 746 -11.65 32.06 -13.94
N ARG A 747 -11.37 30.81 -13.53
CA ARG A 747 -12.41 29.87 -13.07
C ARG A 747 -11.88 29.07 -11.92
N ARG A 748 -12.14 29.53 -10.70
CA ARG A 748 -11.66 28.88 -9.48
C ARG A 748 -12.75 28.83 -8.45
N ALA A 749 -12.83 27.71 -7.75
CA ALA A 749 -13.76 27.55 -6.65
C ALA A 749 -13.21 26.62 -5.56
N GLY A 750 -13.65 26.80 -4.32
CA GLY A 750 -13.52 25.77 -3.30
C GLY A 750 -14.23 24.49 -3.74
N ILE A 751 -15.53 24.62 -4.05
CA ILE A 751 -16.37 23.52 -4.56
C ILE A 751 -17.14 24.00 -5.78
N ALA A 752 -17.20 23.21 -6.85
CA ALA A 752 -17.96 23.54 -8.04
C ALA A 752 -18.74 22.38 -8.65
N ALA A 753 -19.94 22.70 -9.14
CA ALA A 753 -20.76 21.86 -10.00
C ALA A 753 -20.92 22.52 -11.38
N PHE A 754 -20.62 21.76 -12.43
CA PHE A 754 -20.72 22.17 -13.84
C PHE A 754 -21.57 21.19 -14.62
N HIS A 755 -22.04 21.61 -15.81
CA HIS A 755 -22.63 20.76 -16.86
C HIS A 755 -23.54 19.66 -16.29
N LEU A 756 -24.79 19.98 -15.96
CA LEU A 756 -25.79 19.01 -15.50
C LEU A 756 -25.45 18.19 -14.23
N ALA A 757 -24.35 18.48 -13.53
CA ALA A 757 -23.99 17.76 -12.31
C ALA A 757 -24.91 18.11 -11.14
N ASP A 758 -25.21 17.13 -10.29
CA ASP A 758 -25.94 17.31 -9.05
C ASP A 758 -24.96 17.10 -7.87
N MET A 759 -24.97 18.02 -6.91
CA MET A 759 -24.09 17.98 -5.74
C MET A 759 -24.86 18.24 -4.45
N ARG A 760 -24.53 17.49 -3.40
CA ARG A 760 -25.00 17.69 -2.03
C ARG A 760 -23.82 17.76 -1.10
N ALA A 761 -23.70 18.85 -0.34
CA ALA A 761 -22.65 19.07 0.63
C ALA A 761 -23.25 19.33 2.02
N SER A 762 -22.72 18.70 3.05
CA SER A 762 -23.08 18.94 4.46
C SER A 762 -21.82 19.21 5.26
N ARG A 763 -21.90 20.07 6.28
CA ARG A 763 -20.79 20.34 7.24
C ARG A 763 -19.46 20.64 6.54
N VAL A 764 -19.47 21.66 5.67
CA VAL A 764 -18.30 22.03 4.87
C VAL A 764 -17.73 23.37 5.33
N SER A 765 -16.41 23.41 5.55
CA SER A 765 -15.65 24.63 5.78
C SER A 765 -14.72 24.90 4.60
N ILE A 766 -14.88 26.05 3.95
CA ILE A 766 -14.06 26.51 2.84
C ILE A 766 -13.26 27.74 3.29
N ALA A 767 -11.94 27.73 3.11
CA ALA A 767 -11.06 28.84 3.47
C ALA A 767 -10.25 29.32 2.27
N ASN A 768 -10.01 30.64 2.22
CA ASN A 768 -9.10 31.29 1.27
C ASN A 768 -9.41 31.01 -0.19
N ALA A 769 -10.68 30.75 -0.54
CA ALA A 769 -11.01 30.34 -1.90
C ALA A 769 -10.63 31.43 -2.91
N ALA A 770 -9.74 31.11 -3.85
CA ALA A 770 -9.47 31.98 -4.97
C ALA A 770 -10.71 31.96 -5.88
N GLY A 771 -11.48 33.05 -5.98
CA GLY A 771 -12.71 33.08 -6.77
C GLY A 771 -13.97 32.74 -5.97
N ALA A 772 -14.62 31.62 -6.29
CA ALA A 772 -15.86 31.21 -5.63
C ALA A 772 -15.61 30.30 -4.43
N GLY A 773 -16.39 30.41 -3.36
CA GLY A 773 -16.42 29.37 -2.33
C GLY A 773 -17.17 28.14 -2.88
N ILE A 774 -18.44 28.33 -3.23
CA ILE A 774 -19.28 27.34 -3.94
C ILE A 774 -19.76 27.93 -5.27
N LEU A 775 -19.64 27.16 -6.36
CA LEU A 775 -20.09 27.54 -7.70
C LEU A 775 -21.04 26.48 -8.28
N ALA A 776 -22.19 26.89 -8.80
CA ALA A 776 -23.05 26.06 -9.66
C ALA A 776 -23.31 26.77 -10.99
N THR A 777 -23.01 26.10 -12.10
CA THR A 777 -23.21 26.64 -13.46
C THR A 777 -23.63 25.60 -14.49
N ASP A 778 -24.04 26.03 -15.67
CA ASP A 778 -24.37 25.20 -16.85
C ASP A 778 -25.40 24.09 -16.53
N ASP A 779 -26.58 24.50 -16.06
CA ASP A 779 -27.71 23.60 -15.72
C ASP A 779 -27.40 22.56 -14.62
N SER A 780 -26.34 22.75 -13.83
CA SER A 780 -26.04 21.96 -12.63
C SER A 780 -26.94 22.33 -11.44
N SER A 781 -26.99 21.45 -10.44
CA SER A 781 -27.59 21.75 -9.14
C SER A 781 -26.63 21.47 -7.98
N ALA A 782 -26.65 22.33 -6.98
CA ALA A 782 -25.87 22.20 -5.75
C ALA A 782 -26.76 22.50 -4.54
N PHE A 783 -26.83 21.56 -3.60
CA PHE A 783 -27.41 21.77 -2.28
C PHE A 783 -26.29 21.76 -1.26
N ALA A 784 -26.24 22.75 -0.37
CA ALA A 784 -25.28 22.75 0.72
C ALA A 784 -25.91 23.15 2.06
N GLU A 785 -25.59 22.40 3.11
CA GLU A 785 -26.07 22.61 4.47
C GLU A 785 -24.90 22.69 5.47
N ASP A 786 -25.00 23.53 6.50
CA ASP A 786 -23.96 23.71 7.52
C ASP A 786 -22.62 24.13 6.92
N VAL A 787 -22.64 25.20 6.12
CA VAL A 787 -21.48 25.66 5.34
C VAL A 787 -20.85 26.90 5.97
N THR A 788 -19.52 26.87 6.16
CA THR A 788 -18.73 28.05 6.49
C THR A 788 -17.77 28.38 5.36
N ILE A 789 -17.75 29.63 4.89
CA ILE A 789 -16.82 30.09 3.86
C ILE A 789 -16.08 31.32 4.40
N ARG A 790 -14.75 31.29 4.42
CA ARG A 790 -13.92 32.38 4.94
C ARG A 790 -12.87 32.83 3.92
N GLY A 791 -12.63 34.13 3.82
CA GLY A 791 -11.46 34.66 3.10
C GLY A 791 -11.51 34.49 1.58
N THR A 792 -12.69 34.48 0.96
CA THR A 792 -12.81 34.36 -0.50
C THR A 792 -12.18 35.56 -1.20
N ARG A 793 -11.29 35.32 -2.15
CA ARG A 793 -10.58 36.37 -2.89
C ARG A 793 -11.31 36.73 -4.18
N LEU A 794 -11.03 37.91 -4.72
CA LEU A 794 -11.57 38.34 -6.02
C LEU A 794 -11.15 37.38 -7.15
N GLY A 795 -12.14 36.89 -7.89
CA GLY A 795 -11.96 36.13 -9.14
C GLY A 795 -13.06 36.50 -10.15
N THR A 796 -13.13 35.81 -11.29
CA THR A 796 -14.05 36.19 -12.39
C THR A 796 -15.53 36.16 -12.00
N TYR A 797 -15.95 35.19 -11.17
CA TYR A 797 -17.32 35.14 -10.66
C TYR A 797 -17.50 35.92 -9.35
N GLY A 798 -16.40 36.21 -8.64
CA GLY A 798 -16.33 37.28 -7.63
C GLY A 798 -17.23 37.14 -6.41
N GLY A 799 -17.53 35.95 -5.91
CA GLY A 799 -18.25 35.84 -4.64
C GLY A 799 -18.14 34.52 -3.90
N ALA A 800 -18.39 34.52 -2.60
CA ALA A 800 -18.29 33.32 -1.76
C ALA A 800 -19.26 32.21 -2.21
N VAL A 801 -20.44 32.57 -2.71
CA VAL A 801 -21.40 31.63 -3.31
C VAL A 801 -21.89 32.20 -4.63
N VAL A 802 -21.84 31.39 -5.68
CA VAL A 802 -22.22 31.81 -7.04
C VAL A 802 -23.16 30.79 -7.67
N ALA A 803 -24.33 31.26 -8.11
CA ALA A 803 -25.18 30.56 -9.06
C ALA A 803 -25.18 31.31 -10.40
N ALA A 804 -24.72 30.67 -11.48
CA ALA A 804 -24.60 31.27 -12.79
C ALA A 804 -25.10 30.36 -13.92
N GLU A 805 -25.38 30.90 -15.11
CA GLU A 805 -25.62 30.13 -16.35
C GLU A 805 -26.59 28.93 -16.17
N ASN A 806 -27.80 29.15 -15.66
CA ASN A 806 -28.79 28.12 -15.27
C ASN A 806 -28.46 27.21 -14.08
N GLY A 807 -27.32 27.38 -13.42
CA GLY A 807 -26.99 26.67 -12.20
C GLY A 807 -28.02 26.94 -11.10
N GLN A 808 -28.42 25.88 -10.40
CA GLN A 808 -29.33 25.95 -9.26
C GLN A 808 -28.55 25.70 -7.97
N LEU A 809 -28.64 26.60 -7.00
CA LEU A 809 -27.92 26.47 -5.75
C LEU A 809 -28.88 26.68 -4.57
N SER A 810 -28.92 25.75 -3.62
CA SER A 810 -29.72 25.84 -2.40
C SER A 810 -28.80 25.79 -1.17
N LEU A 811 -28.90 26.78 -0.29
CA LEU A 811 -28.15 26.87 0.97
C LEU A 811 -29.05 26.82 2.20
N HIS A 812 -28.64 26.02 3.18
CA HIS A 812 -29.25 25.90 4.49
C HIS A 812 -28.20 26.05 5.59
N ARG A 813 -28.45 26.86 6.63
CA ARG A 813 -27.54 27.13 7.75
C ARG A 813 -26.09 27.42 7.29
N PHE A 814 -25.84 28.63 6.79
CA PHE A 814 -24.52 28.99 6.26
C PHE A 814 -23.92 30.26 6.88
N SER A 815 -22.59 30.39 6.81
CA SER A 815 -21.83 31.54 7.29
C SER A 815 -20.73 31.93 6.30
N LEU A 816 -20.86 33.09 5.66
CA LEU A 816 -19.87 33.65 4.74
C LEU A 816 -19.15 34.81 5.43
N GLN A 817 -17.82 34.76 5.51
CA GLN A 817 -17.02 35.70 6.29
C GLN A 817 -15.80 36.22 5.53
N ASP A 818 -15.51 37.50 5.71
CA ASP A 818 -14.21 38.13 5.43
C ASP A 818 -13.72 37.94 3.99
N GLY A 819 -14.62 37.99 3.00
CA GLY A 819 -14.25 37.91 1.58
C GLY A 819 -13.92 39.27 0.97
N ASP A 820 -12.91 39.32 0.10
CA ASP A 820 -12.54 40.52 -0.68
C ASP A 820 -13.57 40.90 -1.76
N SER A 821 -14.56 40.04 -1.96
CA SER A 821 -15.55 40.06 -3.05
C SER A 821 -16.98 40.06 -2.50
N SER A 822 -17.96 39.68 -3.33
CA SER A 822 -19.37 39.59 -2.93
C SER A 822 -19.60 38.35 -2.04
N GLY A 823 -20.54 38.40 -1.10
CA GLY A 823 -20.93 37.22 -0.32
C GLY A 823 -21.73 36.25 -1.19
N LEU A 824 -22.92 36.70 -1.59
CA LEU A 824 -23.82 35.96 -2.48
C LEU A 824 -23.83 36.64 -3.87
N VAL A 825 -23.58 35.88 -4.94
CA VAL A 825 -23.64 36.39 -6.32
C VAL A 825 -24.63 35.59 -7.15
N PHE A 826 -25.49 36.32 -7.83
CA PHE A 826 -26.42 35.79 -8.81
C PHE A 826 -26.08 36.39 -10.17
N ALA A 827 -25.56 35.57 -11.09
CA ALA A 827 -25.09 36.05 -12.37
C ALA A 827 -25.82 35.37 -13.54
N GLY A 828 -26.46 36.16 -14.41
CA GLY A 828 -26.70 35.72 -15.79
C GLY A 828 -25.37 35.52 -16.52
N SER A 829 -25.33 34.68 -17.55
CA SER A 829 -24.13 34.60 -18.37
C SER A 829 -23.91 35.94 -19.09
N MET A 830 -22.65 36.24 -19.40
CA MET A 830 -22.30 37.38 -20.26
C MET A 830 -22.85 37.22 -21.70
N THR A 831 -23.31 36.03 -22.08
CA THR A 831 -23.77 35.67 -23.44
C THR A 831 -25.30 35.66 -23.58
N GLY A 832 -26.05 36.09 -22.56
CA GLY A 832 -27.52 36.12 -22.61
C GLY A 832 -28.18 34.78 -22.29
N SER A 833 -27.46 33.87 -21.62
CA SER A 833 -28.06 32.67 -21.04
C SER A 833 -29.06 33.06 -19.95
N ARG A 834 -30.01 32.16 -19.72
CA ARG A 834 -30.96 32.24 -18.60
C ARG A 834 -30.20 32.37 -17.26
N LEU A 835 -30.82 33.09 -16.34
CA LEU A 835 -30.31 33.35 -14.99
C LEU A 835 -30.19 32.03 -14.20
N GLY A 836 -29.21 31.94 -13.29
CA GLY A 836 -29.16 30.86 -12.30
C GLY A 836 -30.38 30.89 -11.37
N ARG A 837 -30.43 30.01 -10.37
CA ARG A 837 -31.42 30.05 -9.27
C ARG A 837 -30.69 29.88 -7.96
N LEU A 838 -30.91 30.78 -7.00
CA LEU A 838 -30.34 30.69 -5.67
C LEU A 838 -31.47 30.59 -4.64
N GLU A 839 -31.44 29.58 -3.78
CA GLU A 839 -32.40 29.43 -2.69
C GLU A 839 -31.65 29.46 -1.36
N VAL A 840 -32.04 30.36 -0.47
CA VAL A 840 -31.48 30.47 0.87
C VAL A 840 -32.58 30.33 1.92
N SER A 841 -32.22 29.88 3.11
CA SER A 841 -33.15 29.63 4.23
C SER A 841 -32.69 30.25 5.55
N GLU A 842 -31.44 30.02 5.96
CA GLU A 842 -30.84 30.57 7.18
C GLU A 842 -29.34 30.78 6.98
N GLY A 843 -28.85 31.99 7.21
CA GLY A 843 -27.40 32.23 7.18
C GLY A 843 -26.95 33.65 7.51
N VAL A 844 -25.64 33.83 7.61
CA VAL A 844 -24.97 35.10 7.90
C VAL A 844 -23.94 35.40 6.81
N VAL A 845 -23.92 36.64 6.33
CA VAL A 845 -22.91 37.16 5.40
C VAL A 845 -22.24 38.35 6.07
N ARG A 846 -20.96 38.24 6.38
CA ARG A 846 -20.24 39.31 7.09
C ARG A 846 -18.87 39.65 6.53
N GLY A 847 -18.47 40.91 6.66
CA GLY A 847 -17.13 41.36 6.29
C GLY A 847 -16.82 41.26 4.79
N HIS A 848 -17.84 41.17 3.93
CA HIS A 848 -17.68 41.15 2.48
C HIS A 848 -17.72 42.56 1.88
N ARG A 849 -17.13 42.75 0.69
CA ARG A 849 -17.25 44.02 -0.03
C ARG A 849 -18.70 44.32 -0.42
N VAL A 850 -19.43 43.30 -0.85
CA VAL A 850 -20.87 43.37 -1.14
C VAL A 850 -21.54 42.16 -0.49
N GLY A 851 -22.55 42.34 0.33
CA GLY A 851 -23.26 41.21 0.95
C GLY A 851 -23.98 40.34 -0.08
N LEU A 852 -24.82 40.97 -0.91
CA LEU A 852 -25.61 40.32 -1.98
C LEU A 852 -25.51 41.09 -3.31
N GLU A 853 -25.09 40.42 -4.37
CA GLU A 853 -25.04 40.97 -5.72
C GLU A 853 -26.03 40.25 -6.65
N LEU A 854 -27.08 40.97 -7.07
CA LEU A 854 -28.10 40.47 -8.00
C LEU A 854 -27.85 41.03 -9.40
N ARG A 855 -27.51 40.17 -10.37
CA ARG A 855 -27.39 40.54 -11.79
C ARG A 855 -28.56 39.97 -12.59
N GLY A 856 -29.73 40.58 -12.44
CA GLY A 856 -30.98 40.16 -13.09
C GLY A 856 -32.21 40.86 -12.48
N ALA A 857 -33.25 41.13 -13.27
CA ALA A 857 -34.36 42.00 -12.87
C ALA A 857 -35.50 41.32 -12.09
N ASP A 858 -35.52 39.98 -12.00
CA ASP A 858 -36.73 39.21 -11.61
C ASP A 858 -36.64 38.46 -10.27
N GLU A 859 -35.58 38.63 -9.49
CA GLU A 859 -35.41 37.96 -8.19
C GLU A 859 -36.10 38.72 -7.03
N ASP A 860 -36.81 38.01 -6.15
CA ASP A 860 -37.47 38.61 -4.98
C ASP A 860 -36.44 38.92 -3.87
N LEU A 861 -35.85 40.12 -3.94
CA LEU A 861 -34.92 40.63 -2.93
C LEU A 861 -35.44 40.49 -1.49
N ARG A 862 -36.76 40.55 -1.27
CA ARG A 862 -37.35 40.41 0.09
C ARG A 862 -37.14 39.01 0.65
N ALA A 863 -37.13 37.99 -0.20
CA ALA A 863 -36.89 36.62 0.23
C ALA A 863 -35.48 36.45 0.82
N TYR A 864 -34.47 37.10 0.25
CA TYR A 864 -33.10 37.02 0.75
C TYR A 864 -32.89 37.85 2.02
N LEU A 865 -33.42 39.08 2.04
CA LEU A 865 -33.27 39.99 3.19
C LEU A 865 -34.00 39.50 4.45
N SER A 866 -35.04 38.67 4.30
CA SER A 866 -35.77 38.09 5.44
C SER A 866 -35.13 36.83 6.02
N LYS A 867 -34.23 36.18 5.27
CA LYS A 867 -33.66 34.87 5.60
C LYS A 867 -32.16 34.91 5.91
N VAL A 868 -31.47 35.98 5.48
CA VAL A 868 -30.02 36.12 5.62
C VAL A 868 -29.69 37.40 6.38
N ARG A 869 -28.82 37.29 7.39
CA ARG A 869 -28.26 38.43 8.12
C ARG A 869 -27.03 38.96 7.39
N TYR A 870 -26.98 40.27 7.20
CA TYR A 870 -25.84 40.94 6.55
C TYR A 870 -25.18 41.89 7.56
N GLU A 871 -23.92 41.64 7.90
CA GLU A 871 -23.20 42.32 8.98
C GLU A 871 -21.87 42.85 8.48
N ASP A 872 -21.48 44.07 8.85
CA ASP A 872 -20.14 44.61 8.57
C ASP A 872 -19.66 44.51 7.10
N ASN A 873 -20.61 44.46 6.16
CA ASN A 873 -20.31 44.47 4.72
C ASN A 873 -20.14 45.91 4.23
N ALA A 874 -19.20 46.15 3.31
CA ALA A 874 -18.97 47.51 2.79
C ALA A 874 -20.19 48.06 2.01
N ALA A 875 -20.92 47.17 1.33
CA ALA A 875 -22.28 47.39 0.86
C ALA A 875 -23.14 46.18 1.19
N THR A 876 -24.37 46.40 1.68
CA THR A 876 -25.29 45.29 1.99
C THR A 876 -25.73 44.55 0.71
N PHE A 877 -26.09 45.29 -0.34
CA PHE A 877 -26.47 44.71 -1.62
C PHE A 877 -26.17 45.64 -2.80
N VAL A 878 -26.01 45.04 -3.98
CA VAL A 878 -25.92 45.71 -5.28
C VAL A 878 -26.87 45.02 -6.25
N VAL A 879 -27.74 45.78 -6.91
CA VAL A 879 -28.61 45.27 -7.99
C VAL A 879 -28.05 45.79 -9.31
N GLY A 880 -27.35 44.91 -10.02
CA GLY A 880 -26.68 45.17 -11.29
C GLY A 880 -27.60 44.88 -12.47
N GLY A 881 -28.23 45.94 -12.98
CA GLY A 881 -29.01 45.95 -14.21
C GLY A 881 -28.86 47.26 -14.97
N GLN A 882 -27.74 47.98 -14.75
CA GLN A 882 -27.03 48.94 -15.60
C GLN A 882 -25.87 49.55 -14.81
#